data_AF-A0A1E5GG48-F1
#
_entry.id   AF-A0A1E5GG48-F1
#
_cell.length_a   1.000
_cell.length_b   1.000
_cell.length_c   1.000
_cell.angle_alpha   90.00
_cell.angle_beta   90.00
_cell.angle_gamma   90.00
#
_symmetry.space_group_name_H-M   'P 1'
#
loop_
_entity.id
_entity.type
_entity.pdbx_description
1 polymer ?
#
loop_
_entity_poly.entity_id
_entity_poly.type
_entity_poly.pdbx_seq_one_letter_code
_entity_poly.pdbx_strand_id
1 'polypeptide(L)'
;MKKKGQKNKLKKNKKWLLSLVILLVLIGGYFFIGKDKLKASTVVTNGDFRLTAENKWNQEDRKNFAALEWDKVNGLNQSGYQLYQSEDGITWNNRSMKYGKSIRVLNIYPEEPKSNTLKEWMDGLALQAKDGSNLIQVTAVKISEYNANPNVYLKNSQGEYQYDVLMFGSWDHNNRKDLSENGKNETQAYIDSGRGVLFGHDVTNHPMFATFNKLLGTTSVNPPDAPSDVRLGGPEIRVKNDGFLMKYPFEMANEQTLIIPPAHNNLLSNKAIGTTWIMFKEPYTLFNKNFWENETWTMGWYLKTNGNVGMIQTGHSNGASTVDERKIIANTLYNLAQVSLDNFANDQTVKDDVAPELPKLWIRCGKDDEFSIGIDALDNGKEYQWYVEGDTKSNGTKKSDTVKENIVSNIAGYFYEVTDLATSNLEKKVEGYKDSYGRIDPIKYDLYVAPQNDSVSYETRSDFKFLGGKDSSKYIHVLAVDRSNNISQVNSKQVKSLPQYVDFKVERTGDEAKLINLNMDSSLNNRMGSLEILTSKNTVIKNFNTLILPKKWTANENSGTNGSNSYTFMIKDKNDLKTIADFINTLSFSINDPSNQKGEIKINFYENDKDVSAINQATKICWVENIPQKISLKAYDENNNPLPSGDLLLDQKLTINKKEIITQKNIDLYDFIKLVSSKGDHFLPLEWTITNEFQEGRLIYGSRKLTVHSRQVIHNQNDQVVLPKNGFGVFESETRQGRKKKEFSLTMNSTGNNESNFDTTIIRFESNEPLYTFISKVPMNYELVGYVLTTSNGQHQMSASTQTPIQVDVSVNPEIWLTTYIKPVTQNPSVYHWEYKENKLGTINVK
;
A
#
# COMPACT_ATOMS: atom_id res chain seq x y z
N MET A 1 -90.91 3.05 -0.36
CA MET A 1 -90.54 2.12 -1.45
C MET A 1 -89.14 2.46 -1.97
N LYS A 2 -88.32 1.42 -2.19
CA LYS A 2 -87.03 1.36 -2.93
C LYS A 2 -85.82 2.16 -2.41
N LYS A 3 -85.01 1.44 -1.61
CA LYS A 3 -83.54 1.53 -1.52
C LYS A 3 -82.88 1.18 -2.87
N LYS A 4 -81.73 1.81 -3.14
CA LYS A 4 -80.46 1.30 -3.71
C LYS A 4 -79.95 2.18 -4.87
N GLY A 5 -78.68 2.61 -4.78
CA GLY A 5 -77.89 2.80 -5.99
C GLY A 5 -76.87 3.94 -6.09
N GLN A 6 -76.26 4.46 -5.01
CA GLN A 6 -75.14 5.41 -5.16
C GLN A 6 -74.04 5.23 -4.10
N LYS A 7 -73.33 4.09 -4.13
CA LYS A 7 -72.07 3.94 -3.36
C LYS A 7 -70.89 3.31 -4.13
N ASN A 8 -71.00 3.14 -5.46
CA ASN A 8 -69.95 2.47 -6.25
C ASN A 8 -69.26 3.33 -7.32
N LYS A 9 -69.55 4.63 -7.46
CA LYS A 9 -68.87 5.50 -8.45
C LYS A 9 -67.63 6.26 -7.93
N LEU A 10 -67.45 6.43 -6.61
CA LEU A 10 -66.26 7.12 -6.07
C LEU A 10 -65.04 6.22 -5.79
N LYS A 11 -65.21 4.89 -5.65
CA LYS A 11 -64.07 3.97 -5.47
C LYS A 11 -63.37 3.57 -6.77
N LYS A 12 -64.02 3.70 -7.93
CA LYS A 12 -63.43 3.37 -9.24
C LYS A 12 -62.45 4.44 -9.73
N ASN A 13 -62.69 5.72 -9.40
CA ASN A 13 -61.80 6.82 -9.82
C ASN A 13 -60.50 6.90 -9.02
N LYS A 14 -60.47 6.49 -7.73
CA LYS A 14 -59.20 6.44 -6.97
C LYS A 14 -58.27 5.33 -7.43
N LYS A 15 -58.79 4.16 -7.83
CA LYS A 15 -57.96 3.09 -8.41
C LYS A 15 -57.41 3.48 -9.77
N TRP A 16 -58.21 4.15 -10.62
CA TRP A 16 -57.73 4.62 -11.91
C TRP A 16 -56.69 5.75 -11.78
N LEU A 17 -56.89 6.72 -10.88
CA LEU A 17 -55.87 7.75 -10.59
C LEU A 17 -54.60 7.17 -9.97
N LEU A 18 -54.70 6.20 -9.04
CA LEU A 18 -53.53 5.55 -8.45
C LEU A 18 -52.79 4.70 -9.50
N SER A 19 -53.51 4.01 -10.38
CA SER A 19 -52.92 3.30 -11.52
C SER A 19 -52.30 4.25 -12.55
N LEU A 20 -52.85 5.45 -12.76
CA LEU A 20 -52.28 6.45 -13.67
C LEU A 20 -51.04 7.13 -13.07
N VAL A 21 -51.01 7.35 -11.75
CA VAL A 21 -49.84 7.84 -11.03
C VAL A 21 -48.77 6.76 -10.94
N ILE A 22 -49.13 5.49 -10.70
CA ILE A 22 -48.19 4.36 -10.75
C ILE A 22 -47.70 4.16 -12.18
N LEU A 23 -48.54 4.33 -13.21
CA LEU A 23 -48.11 4.28 -14.61
C LEU A 23 -47.26 5.49 -14.99
N LEU A 24 -47.48 6.69 -14.43
CA LEU A 24 -46.61 7.87 -14.63
C LEU A 24 -45.31 7.79 -13.82
N VAL A 25 -45.30 7.11 -12.67
CA VAL A 25 -44.09 6.80 -11.87
C VAL A 25 -43.36 5.59 -12.44
N LEU A 26 -44.04 4.67 -13.11
CA LEU A 26 -43.43 3.57 -13.85
C LEU A 26 -43.00 4.01 -15.25
N ILE A 27 -43.68 4.93 -15.94
CA ILE A 27 -43.22 5.53 -17.20
C ILE A 27 -42.14 6.56 -16.90
N GLY A 28 -42.30 7.38 -15.85
CA GLY A 28 -41.25 8.26 -15.34
C GLY A 28 -40.07 7.50 -14.74
N GLY A 29 -40.30 6.34 -14.13
CA GLY A 29 -39.26 5.43 -13.65
C GLY A 29 -38.61 4.64 -14.78
N TYR A 30 -39.35 4.20 -15.79
CA TYR A 30 -38.84 3.47 -16.95
C TYR A 30 -38.12 4.40 -17.94
N PHE A 31 -38.50 5.68 -18.03
CA PHE A 31 -37.69 6.72 -18.68
C PHE A 31 -36.45 7.12 -17.87
N PHE A 32 -36.34 6.71 -16.60
CA PHE A 32 -35.17 6.95 -15.74
C PHE A 32 -34.31 5.71 -15.47
N ILE A 33 -34.73 4.51 -15.88
CA ILE A 33 -34.00 3.23 -15.63
C ILE A 33 -33.25 2.72 -16.89
N GLY A 34 -33.22 3.50 -17.98
CA GLY A 34 -32.58 3.10 -19.24
C GLY A 34 -31.60 4.12 -19.85
N LYS A 35 -31.11 5.08 -19.06
CA LYS A 35 -30.01 5.96 -19.46
C LYS A 35 -29.09 6.12 -18.26
N ASP A 36 -27.88 5.56 -18.34
CA ASP A 36 -26.76 6.09 -17.56
C ASP A 36 -26.71 7.59 -17.88
N LYS A 37 -27.23 8.40 -16.95
CA LYS A 37 -27.16 9.86 -17.10
C LYS A 37 -25.68 10.18 -17.05
N LEU A 38 -25.13 10.59 -18.19
CA LEU A 38 -23.81 11.23 -18.27
C LEU A 38 -23.70 12.19 -17.08
N LYS A 39 -22.63 12.10 -16.29
CA LYS A 39 -22.31 13.13 -15.31
C LYS A 39 -22.23 14.45 -16.07
N ALA A 40 -22.90 15.49 -15.56
CA ALA A 40 -22.89 16.79 -16.22
C ALA A 40 -21.49 17.40 -16.11
N SER A 41 -20.82 17.57 -17.25
CA SER A 41 -19.60 18.39 -17.38
C SER A 41 -19.83 19.81 -16.85
N THR A 42 -18.74 20.50 -16.52
CA THR A 42 -18.83 21.90 -16.06
C THR A 42 -19.11 22.82 -17.25
N VAL A 43 -20.15 23.64 -17.19
CA VAL A 43 -20.43 24.67 -18.19
C VAL A 43 -19.52 25.87 -17.96
N VAL A 44 -18.76 26.27 -18.99
CA VAL A 44 -17.88 27.44 -18.98
C VAL A 44 -18.66 28.68 -19.41
N THR A 45 -19.38 28.57 -20.54
CA THR A 45 -20.25 29.63 -21.06
C THR A 45 -21.50 29.02 -21.66
N ASN A 46 -22.66 29.61 -21.36
CA ASN A 46 -23.93 29.17 -21.94
C ASN A 46 -24.01 29.52 -23.44
N GLY A 47 -24.60 28.63 -24.22
CA GLY A 47 -24.92 28.84 -25.63
C GLY A 47 -26.42 28.85 -25.91
N ASP A 48 -26.77 28.65 -27.18
CA ASP A 48 -28.14 28.52 -27.67
C ASP A 48 -28.80 27.18 -27.28
N PHE A 49 -28.00 26.14 -27.03
CA PHE A 49 -28.46 24.80 -26.69
C PHE A 49 -27.44 24.05 -25.83
N ARG A 50 -27.90 23.07 -25.04
CA ARG A 50 -27.05 22.38 -24.07
C ARG A 50 -26.08 21.40 -24.72
N LEU A 51 -24.88 21.32 -24.16
CA LEU A 51 -23.88 20.27 -24.42
C LEU A 51 -23.47 19.61 -23.10
N THR A 52 -23.15 18.33 -23.12
CA THR A 52 -22.49 17.62 -22.02
C THR A 52 -21.32 16.79 -22.54
N ALA A 53 -20.23 16.75 -21.79
CA ALA A 53 -19.09 15.87 -22.00
C ALA A 53 -18.92 14.93 -20.80
N GLU A 54 -18.45 13.71 -21.03
CA GLU A 54 -18.08 12.79 -19.96
C GLU A 54 -16.78 12.06 -20.30
N ASN A 55 -15.84 12.03 -19.35
CA ASN A 55 -14.64 11.20 -19.43
C ASN A 55 -15.01 9.70 -19.39
N LYS A 56 -14.58 8.96 -20.41
CA LYS A 56 -14.75 7.51 -20.52
C LYS A 56 -13.43 6.82 -20.81
N TRP A 57 -13.36 5.54 -20.48
CA TRP A 57 -12.26 4.66 -20.82
C TRP A 57 -12.73 3.56 -21.77
N ASN A 58 -11.90 3.21 -22.76
CA ASN A 58 -12.08 2.00 -23.56
C ASN A 58 -11.00 1.00 -23.18
N GLN A 59 -11.38 -0.15 -22.60
CA GLN A 59 -10.44 -1.17 -22.16
C GLN A 59 -9.76 -1.93 -23.31
N GLU A 60 -10.44 -2.09 -24.45
CA GLU A 60 -9.88 -2.75 -25.63
C GLU A 60 -8.77 -1.90 -26.26
N ASP A 61 -9.05 -0.62 -26.47
CA ASP A 61 -8.09 0.34 -27.03
C ASP A 61 -7.09 0.88 -25.99
N ARG A 62 -7.34 0.63 -24.69
CA ARG A 62 -6.57 1.12 -23.54
C ARG A 62 -6.33 2.63 -23.57
N LYS A 63 -7.38 3.41 -23.81
CA LYS A 63 -7.31 4.87 -23.89
C LYS A 63 -8.58 5.55 -23.39
N ASN A 64 -8.45 6.83 -23.02
CA ASN A 64 -9.58 7.70 -22.77
C ASN A 64 -10.31 8.09 -24.06
N PHE A 65 -11.59 8.42 -23.93
CA PHE A 65 -12.36 9.19 -24.91
C PHE A 65 -13.37 10.08 -24.19
N ALA A 66 -13.84 11.13 -24.85
CA ALA A 66 -14.93 11.96 -24.33
C ALA A 66 -16.26 11.59 -25.02
N ALA A 67 -17.26 11.19 -24.24
CA ALA A 67 -18.62 10.98 -24.74
C ALA A 67 -19.37 12.32 -24.70
N LEU A 68 -19.88 12.76 -25.84
CA LEU A 68 -20.53 14.06 -26.02
C LEU A 68 -21.99 13.86 -26.44
N GLU A 69 -22.91 14.58 -25.80
CA GLU A 69 -24.34 14.64 -26.16
C GLU A 69 -24.82 16.10 -26.09
N TRP A 70 -25.59 16.54 -27.07
CA TRP A 70 -26.18 17.88 -27.09
C TRP A 70 -27.65 17.87 -27.49
N ASP A 71 -28.34 18.96 -27.15
CA ASP A 71 -29.75 19.12 -27.52
C ASP A 71 -29.91 19.30 -29.03
N LYS A 72 -30.93 18.68 -29.61
CA LYS A 72 -31.20 18.79 -31.05
C LYS A 72 -31.62 20.21 -31.43
N VAL A 73 -30.93 20.78 -32.42
CA VAL A 73 -31.26 22.06 -33.03
C VAL A 73 -32.32 21.85 -34.13
N ASN A 74 -33.44 22.57 -34.02
CA ASN A 74 -34.51 22.53 -35.01
C ASN A 74 -34.12 23.28 -36.30
N GLY A 75 -34.51 22.74 -37.45
CA GLY A 75 -34.26 23.39 -38.74
C GLY A 75 -32.80 23.37 -39.18
N LEU A 76 -32.03 22.37 -38.75
CA LEU A 76 -30.63 22.18 -39.12
C LEU A 76 -30.46 22.13 -40.66
N ASN A 77 -29.47 22.86 -41.14
CA ASN A 77 -28.93 22.81 -42.49
C ASN A 77 -28.28 21.43 -42.74
N GLN A 78 -28.15 21.05 -44.01
CA GLN A 78 -27.29 19.95 -44.44
C GLN A 78 -25.81 20.09 -44.03
N SER A 79 -25.29 21.29 -43.72
CA SER A 79 -23.96 21.48 -43.10
C SER A 79 -23.86 20.84 -41.70
N GLY A 80 -24.99 20.44 -41.12
CA GLY A 80 -25.04 19.64 -39.91
C GLY A 80 -24.42 20.31 -38.70
N TYR A 81 -23.98 19.48 -37.76
CA TYR A 81 -23.15 19.87 -36.63
C TYR A 81 -21.68 19.82 -36.99
N GLN A 82 -20.88 20.64 -36.33
CA GLN A 82 -19.41 20.59 -36.30
C GLN A 82 -18.94 20.68 -34.84
N LEU A 83 -18.00 19.80 -34.47
CA LEU A 83 -17.47 19.72 -33.11
C LEU A 83 -16.12 20.44 -33.04
N TYR A 84 -15.96 21.30 -32.04
CA TYR A 84 -14.72 22.00 -31.77
C TYR A 84 -14.20 21.61 -30.40
N GLN A 85 -12.90 21.33 -30.33
CA GLN A 85 -12.17 20.99 -29.10
C GLN A 85 -11.05 22.00 -28.87
N SER A 86 -10.80 22.32 -27.60
CA SER A 86 -9.67 23.12 -27.16
C SER A 86 -9.00 22.48 -25.93
N GLU A 87 -7.67 22.58 -25.87
CA GLU A 87 -6.87 22.14 -24.72
C GLU A 87 -6.52 23.32 -23.77
N ASP A 88 -6.62 24.56 -24.25
CA ASP A 88 -6.24 25.79 -23.54
C ASP A 88 -7.42 26.77 -23.34
N GLY A 89 -8.59 26.46 -23.90
CA GLY A 89 -9.76 27.34 -23.95
C GLY A 89 -9.66 28.49 -24.96
N ILE A 90 -8.55 28.59 -25.70
CA ILE A 90 -8.24 29.71 -26.61
C ILE A 90 -8.15 29.22 -28.05
N THR A 91 -7.39 28.15 -28.28
CA THR A 91 -7.14 27.54 -29.58
C THR A 91 -8.16 26.43 -29.84
N TRP A 92 -8.98 26.60 -30.88
CA TRP A 92 -10.07 25.68 -31.20
C TRP A 92 -9.80 24.94 -32.50
N ASN A 93 -9.93 23.61 -32.46
CA ASN A 93 -9.73 22.75 -33.61
C ASN A 93 -10.97 21.89 -33.86
N ASN A 94 -11.35 21.74 -35.12
CA ASN A 94 -12.45 20.87 -35.50
C ASN A 94 -12.06 19.39 -35.27
N ARG A 95 -13.01 18.59 -34.81
CA ARG A 95 -12.88 17.15 -34.58
C ARG A 95 -13.92 16.37 -35.38
N SER A 96 -13.49 15.25 -35.94
CA SER A 96 -14.42 14.32 -36.57
C SER A 96 -15.43 13.82 -35.53
N MET A 97 -16.68 13.64 -35.94
CA MET A 97 -17.71 13.00 -35.11
C MET A 97 -18.05 11.59 -35.60
N LYS A 98 -17.22 11.08 -36.52
CA LYS A 98 -17.44 9.82 -37.24
C LYS A 98 -16.56 8.68 -36.71
N TYR A 99 -15.82 8.86 -35.63
CA TYR A 99 -15.00 7.79 -35.05
C TYR A 99 -15.85 6.53 -34.77
N GLY A 100 -15.45 5.39 -35.34
CA GLY A 100 -16.17 4.11 -35.25
C GLY A 100 -17.43 4.00 -36.12
N LYS A 101 -17.75 5.01 -36.93
CA LYS A 101 -18.90 5.05 -37.84
C LYS A 101 -18.43 5.04 -39.29
N SER A 102 -19.20 4.40 -40.17
CA SER A 102 -18.88 4.42 -41.60
C SER A 102 -18.95 5.83 -42.19
N ILE A 103 -17.96 6.16 -43.03
CA ILE A 103 -17.91 7.39 -43.83
C ILE A 103 -18.03 7.07 -45.32
N ARG A 104 -18.64 7.99 -46.07
CA ARG A 104 -18.78 7.90 -47.54
C ARG A 104 -17.80 8.85 -48.21
N VAL A 105 -17.03 8.32 -49.15
CA VAL A 105 -15.99 9.05 -49.88
C VAL A 105 -16.28 9.01 -51.38
N LEU A 106 -16.30 10.16 -52.03
CA LEU A 106 -16.32 10.26 -53.48
C LEU A 106 -14.88 10.39 -53.98
N ASN A 107 -14.40 9.39 -54.72
CA ASN A 107 -13.11 9.38 -55.39
C ASN A 107 -13.25 9.94 -56.81
N ILE A 108 -12.78 11.16 -57.04
CA ILE A 108 -12.74 11.82 -58.35
C ILE A 108 -11.37 11.57 -58.99
N TYR A 109 -11.30 10.59 -59.89
CA TYR A 109 -10.04 10.13 -60.48
C TYR A 109 -9.81 10.69 -61.91
N PRO A 110 -8.54 10.91 -62.33
CA PRO A 110 -8.23 11.69 -63.52
C PRO A 110 -8.24 10.90 -64.84
N GLU A 111 -9.35 10.23 -65.16
CA GLU A 111 -9.55 9.49 -66.43
C GLU A 111 -8.58 8.32 -66.70
N GLU A 112 -7.68 8.00 -65.78
CA GLU A 112 -6.77 6.86 -65.91
C GLU A 112 -7.32 5.67 -65.12
N PRO A 113 -7.69 4.54 -65.75
CA PRO A 113 -8.24 3.39 -65.02
C PRO A 113 -7.37 2.92 -63.86
N LYS A 114 -6.04 2.96 -63.99
CA LYS A 114 -5.10 2.58 -62.92
C LYS A 114 -5.04 3.57 -61.76
N SER A 115 -5.66 4.75 -61.87
CA SER A 115 -5.80 5.71 -60.77
C SER A 115 -7.06 5.49 -59.93
N ASN A 116 -8.00 4.65 -60.38
CA ASN A 116 -9.22 4.32 -59.63
C ASN A 116 -8.98 3.18 -58.63
N THR A 117 -8.10 3.43 -57.66
CA THR A 117 -7.59 2.40 -56.73
C THR A 117 -8.02 2.61 -55.28
N LEU A 118 -8.53 3.79 -54.93
CA LEU A 118 -8.86 4.14 -53.55
C LEU A 118 -9.81 3.14 -52.88
N LYS A 119 -10.80 2.61 -53.61
CA LYS A 119 -11.72 1.61 -53.08
C LYS A 119 -10.99 0.34 -52.67
N GLU A 120 -10.16 -0.21 -53.57
CA GLU A 120 -9.36 -1.41 -53.30
C GLU A 120 -8.40 -1.17 -52.12
N TRP A 121 -7.79 0.01 -52.05
CA TRP A 121 -6.90 0.39 -50.97
C TRP A 121 -7.59 0.42 -49.60
N MET A 122 -8.77 1.02 -49.50
CA MET A 122 -9.53 1.10 -48.25
C MET A 122 -10.14 -0.25 -47.86
N ASP A 123 -10.68 -1.00 -48.81
CA ASP A 123 -11.22 -2.35 -48.57
C ASP A 123 -10.11 -3.31 -48.10
N GLY A 124 -8.90 -3.17 -48.65
CA GLY A 124 -7.73 -3.97 -48.30
C GLY A 124 -7.20 -3.74 -46.88
N LEU A 125 -7.68 -2.70 -46.17
CA LEU A 125 -7.38 -2.48 -44.74
C LEU A 125 -8.33 -3.25 -43.81
N ALA A 126 -9.39 -3.86 -44.34
CA ALA A 126 -10.37 -4.66 -43.59
C ALA A 126 -11.00 -3.94 -42.38
N LEU A 127 -11.19 -2.62 -42.47
CA LEU A 127 -11.82 -1.81 -41.43
C LEU A 127 -13.35 -1.96 -41.48
N GLN A 128 -13.94 -2.54 -40.44
CA GLN A 128 -15.39 -2.82 -40.35
C GLN A 128 -16.06 -2.17 -39.14
N ALA A 129 -17.29 -1.70 -39.32
CA ALA A 129 -18.17 -1.26 -38.25
C ALA A 129 -18.75 -2.47 -37.50
N LYS A 130 -19.41 -2.22 -36.36
CA LYS A 130 -20.05 -3.28 -35.55
C LYS A 130 -21.12 -4.09 -36.29
N ASP A 131 -21.71 -3.52 -37.33
CA ASP A 131 -22.72 -4.18 -38.18
C ASP A 131 -22.10 -4.95 -39.36
N GLY A 132 -20.76 -5.00 -39.46
CA GLY A 132 -20.02 -5.68 -40.52
C GLY A 132 -19.82 -4.86 -41.80
N SER A 133 -20.36 -3.63 -41.87
CA SER A 133 -20.14 -2.75 -43.02
C SER A 133 -18.72 -2.16 -43.03
N ASN A 134 -18.19 -1.84 -44.22
CA ASN A 134 -16.89 -1.17 -44.31
C ASN A 134 -16.97 0.23 -43.68
N LEU A 135 -15.94 0.56 -42.91
CA LEU A 135 -15.77 1.85 -42.24
C LEU A 135 -15.51 2.99 -43.24
N ILE A 136 -14.90 2.73 -44.38
CA ILE A 136 -14.67 3.73 -45.43
C ILE A 136 -15.30 3.20 -46.72
N GLN A 137 -16.34 3.87 -47.20
CA GLN A 137 -17.12 3.46 -48.36
C GLN A 137 -16.80 4.37 -49.54
N VAL A 138 -16.10 3.84 -50.53
CA VAL A 138 -15.61 4.62 -51.67
C VAL A 138 -16.51 4.43 -52.89
N THR A 139 -17.02 5.54 -53.43
CA THR A 139 -17.63 5.60 -54.77
C THR A 139 -16.70 6.34 -55.72
N ALA A 140 -16.49 5.84 -56.93
CA ALA A 140 -15.60 6.47 -57.89
C ALA A 140 -16.38 7.20 -59.00
N VAL A 141 -15.83 8.32 -59.46
CA VAL A 141 -16.29 9.07 -60.63
C VAL A 141 -15.10 9.61 -61.41
N LYS A 142 -15.23 9.64 -62.73
CA LYS A 142 -14.27 10.26 -63.63
C LYS A 142 -14.30 11.79 -63.48
N ILE A 143 -13.15 12.44 -63.50
CA ILE A 143 -13.09 13.91 -63.39
C ILE A 143 -13.84 14.63 -64.53
N SER A 144 -13.89 14.07 -65.74
CA SER A 144 -14.67 14.63 -66.85
C SER A 144 -16.18 14.56 -66.60
N GLU A 145 -16.65 13.46 -66.02
CA GLU A 145 -18.06 13.29 -65.64
C GLU A 145 -18.42 14.21 -64.48
N TYR A 146 -17.57 14.28 -63.46
CA TYR A 146 -17.71 15.24 -62.37
C TYR A 146 -17.77 16.68 -62.89
N ASN A 147 -16.84 17.08 -63.78
CA ASN A 147 -16.82 18.41 -64.38
C ASN A 147 -18.08 18.72 -65.21
N ALA A 148 -18.63 17.72 -65.90
CA ALA A 148 -19.83 17.90 -66.70
C ALA A 148 -21.06 18.23 -65.83
N ASN A 149 -21.20 17.59 -64.67
CA ASN A 149 -22.28 17.87 -63.72
C ASN A 149 -21.90 17.47 -62.28
N PRO A 150 -21.24 18.33 -61.49
CA PRO A 150 -20.79 17.97 -60.15
C PRO A 150 -21.94 17.56 -59.22
N ASN A 151 -23.08 18.27 -59.32
CA ASN A 151 -24.20 18.10 -58.41
C ASN A 151 -24.90 16.74 -58.51
N VAL A 152 -24.87 16.06 -59.67
CA VAL A 152 -25.44 14.70 -59.79
C VAL A 152 -24.67 13.67 -58.95
N TYR A 153 -23.40 13.95 -58.66
CA TYR A 153 -22.57 13.13 -57.80
C TYR A 153 -22.56 13.67 -56.37
N LEU A 154 -22.40 14.97 -56.16
CA LEU A 154 -22.32 15.53 -54.82
C LEU A 154 -23.63 15.39 -54.04
N LYS A 155 -24.79 15.48 -54.70
CA LYS A 155 -26.10 15.57 -54.07
C LYS A 155 -27.01 14.38 -54.41
N ASN A 156 -27.84 13.99 -53.45
CA ASN A 156 -28.91 13.00 -53.65
C ASN A 156 -30.12 13.64 -54.37
N SER A 157 -31.19 12.85 -54.57
CA SER A 157 -32.42 13.32 -55.25
C SER A 157 -33.18 14.41 -54.49
N GLN A 158 -32.91 14.58 -53.19
CA GLN A 158 -33.44 15.65 -52.35
C GLN A 158 -32.54 16.91 -52.37
N GLY A 159 -31.47 16.91 -53.18
CA GLY A 159 -30.52 18.02 -53.27
C GLY A 159 -29.58 18.10 -52.07
N GLU A 160 -29.40 17.00 -51.33
CA GLU A 160 -28.55 16.94 -50.14
C GLU A 160 -27.20 16.29 -50.38
N TYR A 161 -26.13 16.87 -49.82
CA TYR A 161 -24.80 16.28 -49.93
C TYR A 161 -24.77 14.86 -49.37
N GLN A 162 -24.31 13.91 -50.20
CA GLN A 162 -24.34 12.47 -49.88
C GLN A 162 -22.96 11.87 -49.61
N TYR A 163 -21.91 12.70 -49.54
CA TYR A 163 -20.57 12.26 -49.18
C TYR A 163 -20.09 13.04 -47.96
N ASP A 164 -19.23 12.41 -47.18
CA ASP A 164 -18.55 13.03 -46.04
C ASP A 164 -17.23 13.67 -46.51
N VAL A 165 -16.53 13.03 -47.46
CA VAL A 165 -15.24 13.50 -47.99
C VAL A 165 -15.15 13.34 -49.51
N LEU A 166 -14.52 14.30 -50.18
CA LEU A 166 -14.07 14.17 -51.58
C LEU A 166 -12.58 13.86 -51.62
N MET A 167 -12.16 12.95 -52.49
CA MET A 167 -10.76 12.70 -52.80
C MET A 167 -10.52 12.97 -54.28
N PHE A 168 -9.58 13.86 -54.60
CA PHE A 168 -9.16 14.12 -55.98
C PHE A 168 -7.81 13.48 -56.27
N GLY A 169 -7.68 12.79 -57.41
CA GLY A 169 -6.39 12.35 -57.94
C GLY A 169 -5.91 10.99 -57.44
N SER A 170 -4.65 10.93 -56.98
CA SER A 170 -3.79 9.74 -56.82
C SER A 170 -3.11 9.25 -58.11
N TRP A 171 -2.72 10.17 -58.99
CA TRP A 171 -1.96 9.86 -60.20
C TRP A 171 -0.89 10.92 -60.50
N ASP A 172 0.20 10.53 -61.16
CA ASP A 172 1.27 11.44 -61.59
C ASP A 172 0.73 12.61 -62.42
N HIS A 173 1.11 13.83 -62.04
CA HIS A 173 0.62 15.08 -62.64
C HIS A 173 -0.92 15.16 -62.77
N ASN A 174 -1.66 14.43 -61.91
CA ASN A 174 -3.10 14.20 -62.01
C ASN A 174 -3.57 13.85 -63.44
N ASN A 175 -2.78 13.07 -64.18
CA ASN A 175 -3.00 12.74 -65.61
C ASN A 175 -3.30 13.96 -66.50
N ARG A 176 -2.72 15.13 -66.15
CA ARG A 176 -2.97 16.42 -66.82
C ARG A 176 -4.44 16.83 -66.86
N LYS A 177 -5.25 16.36 -65.90
CA LYS A 177 -6.65 16.75 -65.76
C LYS A 177 -6.79 17.83 -64.71
N ASP A 178 -7.69 18.77 -65.00
CA ASP A 178 -8.04 19.88 -64.10
C ASP A 178 -9.55 19.89 -63.87
N LEU A 179 -9.99 20.70 -62.91
CA LEU A 179 -11.39 21.06 -62.76
C LEU A 179 -11.84 21.97 -63.91
N SER A 180 -13.13 21.91 -64.21
CA SER A 180 -13.84 22.99 -64.89
C SER A 180 -14.16 24.11 -63.91
N GLU A 181 -14.50 25.30 -64.41
CA GLU A 181 -14.97 26.41 -63.56
C GLU A 181 -16.17 25.98 -62.69
N ASN A 182 -17.12 25.22 -63.26
CA ASN A 182 -18.26 24.67 -62.54
C ASN A 182 -17.82 23.67 -61.45
N GLY A 183 -16.93 22.73 -61.79
CA GLY A 183 -16.36 21.78 -60.84
C GLY A 183 -15.65 22.45 -59.67
N LYS A 184 -14.87 23.50 -59.94
CA LYS A 184 -14.20 24.32 -58.92
C LYS A 184 -15.20 25.04 -58.02
N ASN A 185 -16.25 25.65 -58.57
CA ASN A 185 -17.24 26.38 -57.77
C ASN A 185 -18.07 25.44 -56.88
N GLU A 186 -18.46 24.27 -57.40
CA GLU A 186 -19.18 23.26 -56.60
C GLU A 186 -18.28 22.57 -55.56
N THR A 187 -16.98 22.40 -55.85
CA THR A 187 -16.00 21.94 -54.85
C THR A 187 -15.83 22.98 -53.73
N GLN A 188 -15.74 24.27 -54.07
CA GLN A 188 -15.66 25.35 -53.08
C GLN A 188 -16.91 25.37 -52.21
N ALA A 189 -18.12 25.30 -52.80
CA ALA A 189 -19.37 25.23 -52.04
C ALA A 189 -19.44 24.00 -51.11
N TYR A 190 -18.87 22.87 -51.53
CA TYR A 190 -18.74 21.68 -50.70
C TYR A 190 -17.81 21.91 -49.49
N ILE A 191 -16.65 22.54 -49.71
CA ILE A 191 -15.72 22.94 -48.64
C ILE A 191 -16.40 23.95 -47.69
N ASP A 192 -17.10 24.94 -48.22
CA ASP A 192 -17.79 25.97 -47.42
C ASP A 192 -18.93 25.39 -46.57
N SER A 193 -19.45 24.20 -46.93
CA SER A 193 -20.41 23.46 -46.11
C SER A 193 -19.79 22.76 -44.89
N GLY A 194 -18.48 22.89 -44.69
CA GLY A 194 -17.72 22.26 -43.60
C GLY A 194 -17.26 20.82 -43.88
N ARG A 195 -17.51 20.30 -45.08
CA ARG A 195 -17.16 18.92 -45.47
C ARG A 195 -15.75 18.78 -46.01
N GLY A 196 -15.19 17.58 -45.86
CA GLY A 196 -13.79 17.30 -46.12
C GLY A 196 -13.41 17.21 -47.59
N VAL A 197 -12.26 17.78 -47.99
CA VAL A 197 -11.65 17.53 -49.30
C VAL A 197 -10.18 17.17 -49.14
N LEU A 198 -9.76 16.06 -49.75
CA LEU A 198 -8.38 15.62 -49.84
C LEU A 198 -7.89 15.71 -51.30
N PHE A 199 -6.83 16.48 -51.52
CA PHE A 199 -6.15 16.56 -52.80
C PHE A 199 -4.97 15.59 -52.85
N GLY A 200 -4.91 14.75 -53.87
CA GLY A 200 -3.80 13.83 -54.10
C GLY A 200 -2.61 14.48 -54.81
N HIS A 201 -1.69 13.64 -55.27
CA HIS A 201 -0.43 14.05 -55.88
C HIS A 201 -0.62 14.94 -57.11
N ASP A 202 0.12 16.05 -57.15
CA ASP A 202 0.16 17.05 -58.23
C ASP A 202 -1.17 17.68 -58.68
N VAL A 203 -2.25 17.44 -57.94
CA VAL A 203 -3.58 17.95 -58.27
C VAL A 203 -3.60 19.48 -58.29
N THR A 204 -2.99 20.14 -57.30
CA THR A 204 -3.04 21.61 -57.16
C THR A 204 -1.99 22.37 -57.98
N ASN A 205 -1.33 21.69 -58.92
CA ASN A 205 -0.47 22.32 -59.93
C ASN A 205 -1.27 22.84 -61.14
N HIS A 206 -2.52 22.39 -61.29
CA HIS A 206 -3.40 22.81 -62.38
C HIS A 206 -4.15 24.10 -62.04
N PRO A 207 -4.40 25.02 -63.00
CA PRO A 207 -4.93 26.35 -62.74
C PRO A 207 -6.19 26.41 -61.86
N MET A 208 -7.19 25.55 -62.10
CA MET A 208 -8.43 25.57 -61.32
C MET A 208 -8.23 24.98 -59.92
N PHE A 209 -7.52 23.85 -59.79
CA PHE A 209 -7.17 23.31 -58.48
C PHE A 209 -6.22 24.21 -57.67
N ALA A 210 -5.32 24.95 -58.34
CA ALA A 210 -4.36 25.84 -57.69
C ALA A 210 -5.06 26.98 -56.90
N THR A 211 -6.32 27.27 -57.20
CA THR A 211 -7.13 28.22 -56.41
C THR A 211 -7.29 27.79 -54.95
N PHE A 212 -7.18 26.49 -54.64
CA PHE A 212 -7.26 25.95 -53.29
C PHE A 212 -5.92 25.95 -52.52
N ASN A 213 -4.78 26.25 -53.18
CA ASN A 213 -3.45 26.24 -52.53
C ASN A 213 -3.38 27.18 -51.32
N LYS A 214 -4.06 28.34 -51.40
CA LYS A 214 -4.12 29.30 -50.28
C LYS A 214 -4.77 28.69 -49.03
N LEU A 215 -5.77 27.81 -49.19
CA LEU A 215 -6.42 27.14 -48.06
C LEU A 215 -5.43 26.23 -47.32
N LEU A 216 -4.51 25.59 -48.05
CA LEU A 216 -3.48 24.72 -47.49
C LEU A 216 -2.18 25.46 -47.18
N GLY A 217 -2.09 26.77 -47.43
CA GLY A 217 -0.85 27.52 -47.27
C GLY A 217 0.30 27.01 -48.14
N THR A 218 0.01 26.47 -49.32
CA THR A 218 1.03 26.01 -50.28
C THR A 218 1.28 27.07 -51.36
N THR A 219 2.47 27.07 -51.94
CA THR A 219 2.82 27.99 -53.03
C THR A 219 3.62 27.29 -54.13
N SER A 220 3.31 27.64 -55.38
CA SER A 220 4.11 27.33 -56.57
C SER A 220 5.11 28.45 -56.92
N VAL A 221 5.02 29.59 -56.22
CA VAL A 221 5.95 30.71 -56.37
C VAL A 221 7.00 30.61 -55.27
N ASN A 222 8.24 30.30 -55.67
CA ASN A 222 9.36 30.18 -54.75
C ASN A 222 9.76 31.57 -54.21
N PRO A 223 9.98 31.70 -52.89
CA PRO A 223 10.56 32.92 -52.33
C PRO A 223 12.01 33.09 -52.84
N PRO A 224 12.57 34.32 -52.83
CA PRO A 224 13.86 34.61 -53.46
C PRO A 224 15.06 33.79 -52.95
N ASP A 225 14.98 33.30 -51.70
CA ASP A 225 16.01 32.51 -51.01
C ASP A 225 15.81 30.99 -51.14
N ALA A 226 14.70 30.54 -51.74
CA ALA A 226 14.46 29.13 -52.01
C ALA A 226 15.30 28.62 -53.20
N PRO A 227 15.66 27.32 -53.20
CA PRO A 227 16.30 26.71 -54.35
C PRO A 227 15.40 26.75 -55.60
N SER A 228 16.02 26.70 -56.77
CA SER A 228 15.31 26.67 -58.05
C SER A 228 14.42 25.43 -58.20
N ASP A 229 14.86 24.29 -57.67
CA ASP A 229 14.05 23.06 -57.58
C ASP A 229 13.68 22.78 -56.12
N VAL A 230 12.40 22.94 -55.80
CA VAL A 230 11.83 22.72 -54.46
C VAL A 230 11.24 21.32 -54.30
N ARG A 231 11.39 20.46 -55.31
CA ARG A 231 10.88 19.10 -55.28
C ARG A 231 11.79 18.22 -54.46
N LEU A 232 11.21 17.56 -53.47
CA LEU A 232 11.91 16.66 -52.57
C LEU A 232 11.07 15.40 -52.37
N GLY A 233 11.73 14.24 -52.41
CA GLY A 233 10.99 12.98 -52.34
C GLY A 233 11.84 11.73 -52.19
N GLY A 234 11.16 10.61 -52.04
CA GLY A 234 11.73 9.29 -51.86
C GLY A 234 10.67 8.24 -51.51
N PRO A 235 11.10 6.99 -51.25
CA PRO A 235 10.22 5.88 -50.87
C PRO A 235 9.95 5.81 -49.35
N GLU A 236 10.57 6.69 -48.55
CA GLU A 236 10.39 6.72 -47.09
C GLU A 236 9.86 8.07 -46.65
N ILE A 237 8.92 8.03 -45.70
CA ILE A 237 8.36 9.19 -45.03
C ILE A 237 8.45 9.00 -43.52
N ARG A 238 8.36 10.09 -42.78
CA ARG A 238 8.42 10.15 -41.32
C ARG A 238 7.27 10.97 -40.77
N VAL A 239 6.60 10.43 -39.76
CA VAL A 239 5.57 11.15 -39.00
C VAL A 239 6.25 12.28 -38.21
N LYS A 240 5.89 13.52 -38.51
CA LYS A 240 6.40 14.73 -37.84
C LYS A 240 5.52 15.15 -36.66
N ASN A 241 4.23 14.88 -36.77
CA ASN A 241 3.23 15.22 -35.77
C ASN A 241 2.29 14.03 -35.62
N ASP A 242 2.27 13.43 -34.44
CA ASP A 242 1.45 12.28 -34.07
C ASP A 242 0.16 12.68 -33.34
N GLY A 243 -0.26 13.94 -33.43
CA GLY A 243 -1.48 14.46 -32.84
C GLY A 243 -2.75 13.79 -33.41
N PHE A 244 -3.92 14.40 -33.19
CA PHE A 244 -5.23 13.76 -33.38
C PHE A 244 -5.41 12.98 -34.71
N LEU A 245 -4.82 13.45 -35.82
CA LEU A 245 -4.91 12.77 -37.11
C LEU A 245 -4.26 11.38 -37.11
N MET A 246 -3.20 11.19 -36.32
CA MET A 246 -2.44 9.94 -36.21
C MET A 246 -2.96 9.00 -35.13
N LYS A 247 -4.14 9.25 -34.55
CA LYS A 247 -4.71 8.42 -33.48
C LYS A 247 -5.83 7.48 -33.94
N TYR A 248 -6.39 7.68 -35.14
CA TYR A 248 -7.50 6.87 -35.64
C TYR A 248 -7.62 6.88 -37.17
N PRO A 249 -7.98 5.74 -37.82
CA PRO A 249 -8.18 4.40 -37.23
C PRO A 249 -6.88 3.67 -36.89
N PHE A 250 -5.73 4.14 -37.38
CA PHE A 250 -4.44 3.55 -37.06
C PHE A 250 -3.59 4.52 -36.26
N GLU A 251 -3.14 4.09 -35.09
CA GLU A 251 -2.18 4.85 -34.32
C GLU A 251 -0.81 4.87 -35.01
N MET A 252 -0.18 6.04 -35.10
CA MET A 252 1.19 6.21 -35.60
C MET A 252 1.98 7.06 -34.61
N ALA A 253 3.23 6.67 -34.37
CA ALA A 253 4.11 7.37 -33.42
C ALA A 253 4.90 8.48 -34.12
N ASN A 254 5.30 9.52 -33.37
CA ASN A 254 6.27 10.49 -33.88
C ASN A 254 7.54 9.77 -34.30
N GLU A 255 8.25 10.31 -35.29
CA GLU A 255 9.49 9.74 -35.82
C GLU A 255 9.35 8.37 -36.52
N GLN A 256 8.16 7.77 -36.52
CA GLN A 256 7.91 6.51 -37.20
C GLN A 256 8.23 6.67 -38.69
N THR A 257 9.15 5.82 -39.16
CA THR A 257 9.41 5.67 -40.60
C THR A 257 8.35 4.78 -41.21
N LEU A 258 7.77 5.24 -42.31
CA LEU A 258 6.77 4.52 -43.07
C LEU A 258 7.26 4.37 -44.51
N ILE A 259 6.93 3.24 -45.13
CA ILE A 259 7.35 2.93 -46.49
C ILE A 259 6.21 3.27 -47.43
N ILE A 260 6.52 4.01 -48.50
CA ILE A 260 5.58 4.36 -49.56
C ILE A 260 6.18 4.03 -50.92
N PRO A 261 5.38 3.96 -51.99
CA PRO A 261 5.94 4.06 -53.34
C PRO A 261 6.70 5.40 -53.50
N PRO A 262 7.77 5.45 -54.31
CA PRO A 262 8.51 6.69 -54.53
C PRO A 262 7.57 7.83 -54.95
N ALA A 263 7.58 8.92 -54.18
CA ALA A 263 6.78 10.12 -54.43
C ALA A 263 7.56 11.37 -54.02
N HIS A 264 7.03 12.55 -54.32
CA HIS A 264 7.66 13.83 -53.99
C HIS A 264 6.61 14.92 -53.77
N ASN A 265 7.01 16.01 -53.09
CA ASN A 265 6.26 17.26 -53.08
C ASN A 265 6.69 18.15 -54.24
N ASN A 266 5.80 19.01 -54.73
CA ASN A 266 6.10 19.99 -55.79
C ASN A 266 5.91 21.46 -55.38
N LEU A 267 5.41 21.70 -54.17
CA LEU A 267 5.10 23.03 -53.65
C LEU A 267 5.78 23.22 -52.30
N LEU A 268 6.10 24.47 -51.94
CA LEU A 268 6.50 24.82 -50.58
C LEU A 268 5.27 24.96 -49.68
N SER A 269 5.41 24.60 -48.41
CA SER A 269 4.36 24.73 -47.39
C SER A 269 4.69 25.86 -46.41
N ASN A 270 3.75 26.77 -46.19
CA ASN A 270 3.82 27.78 -45.14
C ASN A 270 3.62 27.11 -43.77
N LYS A 271 4.55 27.34 -42.85
CA LYS A 271 4.56 26.76 -41.50
C LYS A 271 3.47 27.33 -40.59
N ALA A 272 2.96 28.53 -40.88
CA ALA A 272 1.94 29.21 -40.08
C ALA A 272 0.50 28.89 -40.48
N ILE A 273 0.28 28.19 -41.60
CA ILE A 273 -1.07 27.85 -42.11
C ILE A 273 -1.24 26.34 -42.09
N GLY A 274 -2.21 25.85 -41.31
CA GLY A 274 -2.48 24.42 -41.17
C GLY A 274 -1.34 23.63 -40.54
N THR A 275 -1.44 22.30 -40.58
CA THR A 275 -0.53 21.37 -39.93
C THR A 275 0.10 20.45 -40.96
N THR A 276 1.44 20.39 -40.96
CA THR A 276 2.20 19.36 -41.69
C THR A 276 2.38 18.15 -40.79
N TRP A 277 1.76 17.04 -41.17
CA TRP A 277 1.70 15.82 -40.35
C TRP A 277 2.86 14.87 -40.63
N ILE A 278 3.25 14.78 -41.89
CA ILE A 278 4.24 13.81 -42.38
C ILE A 278 5.18 14.51 -43.35
N MET A 279 6.47 14.18 -43.26
CA MET A 279 7.52 14.63 -44.16
C MET A 279 8.19 13.45 -44.87
N PHE A 280 8.80 13.69 -46.02
CA PHE A 280 9.77 12.76 -46.60
C PHE A 280 10.98 12.62 -45.70
N LYS A 281 11.56 11.42 -45.68
CA LYS A 281 12.71 11.09 -44.84
C LYS A 281 13.99 11.02 -45.69
N GLU A 282 15.10 11.45 -45.10
CA GLU A 282 16.42 11.30 -45.70
C GLU A 282 16.91 9.83 -45.69
N PRO A 283 17.72 9.38 -46.67
CA PRO A 283 18.23 10.17 -47.81
C PRO A 283 17.13 10.41 -48.86
N TYR A 284 17.06 11.65 -49.36
CA TYR A 284 16.14 12.01 -50.44
C TYR A 284 16.69 11.48 -51.77
N THR A 285 15.89 10.66 -52.46
CA THR A 285 16.33 9.92 -53.65
C THR A 285 15.74 10.47 -54.95
N LEU A 286 14.78 11.39 -54.87
CA LEU A 286 14.11 11.99 -56.03
C LEU A 286 14.35 13.50 -56.10
N PHE A 287 14.67 13.99 -57.31
CA PHE A 287 14.93 15.40 -57.63
C PHE A 287 16.02 16.04 -56.75
N ASN A 288 15.65 16.88 -55.78
CA ASN A 288 16.60 17.51 -54.88
C ASN A 288 17.10 16.50 -53.82
N LYS A 289 18.37 16.60 -53.44
CA LYS A 289 18.99 15.78 -52.39
C LYS A 289 19.19 16.53 -51.09
N ASN A 290 18.93 17.83 -51.09
CA ASN A 290 19.13 18.72 -49.96
C ASN A 290 17.79 19.26 -49.48
N PHE A 291 17.50 19.06 -48.20
CA PHE A 291 16.36 19.69 -47.55
C PHE A 291 16.59 21.20 -47.40
N TRP A 292 15.54 22.00 -47.60
CA TRP A 292 15.56 23.44 -47.37
C TRP A 292 14.30 23.90 -46.63
N GLU A 293 14.51 24.78 -45.67
CA GLU A 293 13.45 25.52 -44.99
C GLU A 293 13.97 26.90 -44.59
N ASN A 294 13.06 27.85 -44.40
CA ASN A 294 13.33 29.13 -43.75
C ASN A 294 12.26 29.39 -42.67
N GLU A 295 12.19 30.60 -42.10
CA GLU A 295 11.22 30.90 -41.03
C GLU A 295 9.75 30.68 -41.44
N THR A 296 9.42 30.86 -42.72
CA THR A 296 8.03 30.79 -43.21
C THR A 296 7.73 29.49 -43.95
N TRP A 297 8.66 28.98 -44.76
CA TRP A 297 8.42 27.93 -45.73
C TRP A 297 9.25 26.68 -45.45
N THR A 298 8.68 25.52 -45.74
CA THR A 298 9.36 24.22 -45.70
C THR A 298 9.08 23.42 -46.97
N MET A 299 10.08 22.74 -47.51
CA MET A 299 9.89 21.68 -48.51
C MET A 299 9.72 20.31 -47.86
N GLY A 300 9.57 19.25 -48.66
CA GLY A 300 9.64 17.88 -48.17
C GLY A 300 8.44 17.40 -47.36
N TRP A 301 7.31 18.10 -47.41
CA TRP A 301 6.09 17.66 -46.75
C TRP A 301 5.35 16.61 -47.61
N TYR A 302 4.83 15.57 -46.98
CA TYR A 302 4.07 14.50 -47.63
C TYR A 302 2.56 14.63 -47.39
N LEU A 303 2.15 15.01 -46.18
CA LEU A 303 0.75 15.21 -45.80
C LEU A 303 0.60 16.53 -45.03
N LYS A 304 -0.35 17.36 -45.46
CA LYS A 304 -0.73 18.61 -44.79
C LYS A 304 -2.25 18.78 -44.76
N THR A 305 -2.78 19.35 -43.68
CA THR A 305 -4.19 19.73 -43.59
C THR A 305 -4.37 21.14 -43.05
N ASN A 306 -5.50 21.78 -43.37
CA ASN A 306 -5.96 23.01 -42.74
C ASN A 306 -7.49 23.01 -42.71
N GLY A 307 -8.09 22.99 -41.52
CA GLY A 307 -9.54 22.82 -41.35
C GLY A 307 -10.05 21.51 -41.97
N ASN A 308 -11.00 21.63 -42.89
CA ASN A 308 -11.61 20.53 -43.64
C ASN A 308 -10.94 20.27 -45.01
N VAL A 309 -9.73 20.78 -45.24
CA VAL A 309 -8.97 20.55 -46.48
C VAL A 309 -7.64 19.87 -46.19
N GLY A 310 -7.27 18.87 -46.98
CA GLY A 310 -6.01 18.16 -46.90
C GLY A 310 -5.33 18.02 -48.26
N MET A 311 -4.01 17.83 -48.25
CA MET A 311 -3.25 17.40 -49.44
C MET A 311 -2.21 16.36 -49.07
N ILE A 312 -2.15 15.29 -49.86
CA ILE A 312 -1.25 14.14 -49.71
C ILE A 312 -0.51 13.87 -51.02
N GLN A 313 0.77 13.48 -50.93
CA GLN A 313 1.60 13.20 -52.12
C GLN A 313 1.45 11.77 -52.68
N THR A 314 0.37 11.05 -52.35
CA THR A 314 0.07 9.73 -52.93
C THR A 314 -0.31 9.86 -54.40
N GLY A 315 0.35 9.09 -55.28
CA GLY A 315 -0.05 8.95 -56.70
C GLY A 315 1.06 8.80 -57.73
N HIS A 316 2.34 8.98 -57.37
CA HIS A 316 3.49 8.93 -58.28
C HIS A 316 3.99 7.50 -58.60
N SER A 317 3.08 6.53 -58.67
CA SER A 317 3.41 5.09 -58.52
C SER A 317 2.66 4.16 -59.47
N ASN A 318 2.07 4.70 -60.55
CA ASN A 318 1.23 3.95 -61.49
C ASN A 318 0.07 3.18 -60.82
N GLY A 319 -0.52 3.75 -59.77
CA GLY A 319 -1.64 3.15 -59.03
C GLY A 319 -1.24 2.19 -57.91
N ALA A 320 0.06 2.05 -57.61
CA ALA A 320 0.52 1.26 -56.49
C ALA A 320 0.42 2.03 -55.15
N SER A 321 0.20 1.31 -54.05
CA SER A 321 0.25 1.87 -52.69
C SER A 321 0.66 0.79 -51.69
N THR A 322 1.48 1.16 -50.70
CA THR A 322 1.87 0.29 -49.57
C THR A 322 0.79 0.25 -48.50
N VAL A 323 0.86 -0.70 -47.57
CA VAL A 323 -0.08 -0.75 -46.44
C VAL A 323 0.03 0.52 -45.57
N ASP A 324 1.25 1.03 -45.33
CA ASP A 324 1.45 2.24 -44.53
C ASP A 324 0.79 3.47 -45.16
N GLU A 325 0.96 3.66 -46.47
CA GLU A 325 0.31 4.75 -47.21
C GLU A 325 -1.22 4.66 -47.12
N ARG A 326 -1.79 3.46 -47.28
CA ARG A 326 -3.24 3.24 -47.13
C ARG A 326 -3.72 3.61 -45.73
N LYS A 327 -2.97 3.28 -44.68
CA LYS A 327 -3.30 3.68 -43.29
C LYS A 327 -3.31 5.20 -43.12
N ILE A 328 -2.35 5.91 -43.71
CA ILE A 328 -2.30 7.38 -43.68
C ILE A 328 -3.53 7.98 -44.36
N ILE A 329 -3.90 7.45 -45.53
CA ILE A 329 -5.09 7.89 -46.27
C ILE A 329 -6.34 7.64 -45.42
N ALA A 330 -6.49 6.45 -44.82
CA ALA A 330 -7.63 6.14 -43.96
C ALA A 330 -7.75 7.10 -42.77
N ASN A 331 -6.64 7.37 -42.07
CA ASN A 331 -6.57 8.37 -40.99
C ASN A 331 -7.01 9.76 -41.48
N THR A 332 -6.51 10.19 -42.63
CA THR A 332 -6.80 11.51 -43.18
C THR A 332 -8.27 11.65 -43.57
N LEU A 333 -8.84 10.66 -44.26
CA LEU A 333 -10.25 10.65 -44.66
C LEU A 333 -11.18 10.72 -43.44
N TYR A 334 -10.88 9.97 -42.37
CA TYR A 334 -11.67 10.03 -41.14
C TYR A 334 -11.65 11.41 -40.47
N ASN A 335 -10.47 12.03 -40.39
CA ASN A 335 -10.31 13.32 -39.74
C ASN A 335 -10.87 14.48 -40.57
N LEU A 336 -11.04 14.30 -41.88
CA LEU A 336 -11.73 15.25 -42.76
C LEU A 336 -13.25 15.08 -42.76
N ALA A 337 -13.79 13.96 -42.25
CA ALA A 337 -15.22 13.72 -42.11
C ALA A 337 -15.82 14.45 -40.87
N GLN A 338 -15.85 15.78 -40.94
CA GLN A 338 -16.10 16.68 -39.79
C GLN A 338 -17.57 17.08 -39.57
N VAL A 339 -18.50 16.63 -40.42
CA VAL A 339 -19.92 16.98 -40.36
C VAL A 339 -20.76 15.79 -39.89
N SER A 340 -21.71 16.03 -38.98
CA SER A 340 -22.67 15.01 -38.52
C SER A 340 -24.07 15.58 -38.38
N LEU A 341 -25.09 14.74 -38.59
CA LEU A 341 -26.49 15.06 -38.29
C LEU A 341 -26.94 14.46 -36.94
N ASP A 342 -26.12 13.61 -36.34
CA ASP A 342 -26.34 13.08 -34.99
C ASP A 342 -26.10 14.18 -33.96
N ASN A 343 -26.82 14.11 -32.84
CA ASN A 343 -26.64 15.02 -31.71
C ASN A 343 -25.76 14.43 -30.58
N PHE A 344 -24.85 13.53 -30.95
CA PHE A 344 -23.89 12.89 -30.07
C PHE A 344 -22.62 12.48 -30.84
N ALA A 345 -21.48 12.41 -30.14
CA ALA A 345 -20.21 11.99 -30.69
C ALA A 345 -19.31 11.38 -29.60
N ASN A 346 -18.33 10.59 -30.00
CA ASN A 346 -17.23 10.16 -29.13
C ASN A 346 -15.95 10.81 -29.65
N ASP A 347 -15.38 11.75 -28.90
CA ASP A 347 -14.09 12.33 -29.23
C ASP A 347 -12.98 11.37 -28.77
N GLN A 348 -12.41 10.64 -29.74
CA GLN A 348 -11.35 9.63 -29.54
C GLN A 348 -9.94 10.23 -29.53
N THR A 349 -9.83 11.56 -29.55
CA THR A 349 -8.56 12.28 -29.71
C THR A 349 -8.03 12.90 -28.42
N VAL A 350 -8.83 12.86 -27.36
CA VAL A 350 -8.40 13.26 -26.02
C VAL A 350 -7.35 12.31 -25.48
N LYS A 351 -6.46 12.84 -24.64
CA LYS A 351 -5.47 12.06 -23.92
C LYS A 351 -5.25 12.65 -22.55
N ASP A 352 -5.16 11.77 -21.56
CA ASP A 352 -4.56 12.11 -20.28
C ASP A 352 -3.03 12.02 -20.43
N ASP A 353 -2.36 13.17 -20.49
CA ASP A 353 -0.91 13.31 -20.61
C ASP A 353 -0.29 13.97 -19.37
N VAL A 354 -1.03 13.99 -18.25
CA VAL A 354 -0.62 14.63 -17.00
C VAL A 354 -0.23 13.56 -15.99
N ALA A 355 0.94 13.70 -15.37
CA ALA A 355 1.42 12.75 -14.39
C ALA A 355 0.56 12.70 -13.11
N PRO A 356 0.44 11.53 -12.47
CA PRO A 356 -0.17 11.41 -11.15
C PRO A 356 0.53 12.25 -10.08
N GLU A 357 -0.19 12.50 -8.98
CA GLU A 357 0.40 13.03 -7.76
C GLU A 357 1.48 12.09 -7.21
N LEU A 358 2.36 12.66 -6.37
CA LEU A 358 3.35 11.90 -5.63
C LEU A 358 2.68 10.82 -4.76
N PRO A 359 3.07 9.53 -4.86
CA PRO A 359 2.44 8.46 -4.10
C PRO A 359 2.55 8.68 -2.59
N LYS A 360 1.51 8.34 -1.83
CA LYS A 360 1.48 8.39 -0.37
C LYS A 360 1.76 7.00 0.18
N LEU A 361 2.57 6.95 1.24
CA LEU A 361 3.04 5.71 1.87
C LEU A 361 2.75 5.75 3.37
N TRP A 362 2.32 4.63 3.93
CA TRP A 362 2.10 4.47 5.36
C TRP A 362 2.26 3.02 5.79
N ILE A 363 2.55 2.79 7.08
CA ILE A 363 2.51 1.45 7.65
C ILE A 363 1.04 1.09 7.85
N ARG A 364 0.59 0.07 7.12
CA ARG A 364 -0.82 -0.33 7.08
C ARG A 364 -1.16 -1.35 8.16
N CYS A 365 -0.39 -2.43 8.23
CA CYS A 365 -0.72 -3.62 9.01
C CYS A 365 0.53 -4.40 9.39
N GLY A 366 0.76 -4.72 10.66
CA GLY A 366 1.89 -5.58 11.03
C GLY A 366 2.19 -5.65 12.52
N LYS A 367 3.37 -6.19 12.83
CA LYS A 367 4.02 -6.20 14.14
C LYS A 367 5.50 -5.93 13.94
N ASP A 368 6.14 -5.17 14.83
CA ASP A 368 7.60 -4.91 14.94
C ASP A 368 8.47 -5.31 13.71
N ASP A 369 8.74 -6.61 13.51
CA ASP A 369 9.64 -7.14 12.48
C ASP A 369 9.00 -7.47 11.11
N GLU A 370 7.68 -7.56 11.00
CA GLU A 370 6.96 -7.84 9.74
C GLU A 370 5.70 -6.96 9.66
N PHE A 371 5.66 -6.07 8.68
CA PHE A 371 4.50 -5.23 8.41
C PHE A 371 4.28 -5.04 6.92
N SER A 372 3.14 -4.47 6.57
CA SER A 372 2.77 -4.09 5.21
C SER A 372 2.79 -2.58 5.07
N ILE A 373 3.30 -2.13 3.95
CA ILE A 373 3.29 -0.72 3.55
C ILE A 373 2.11 -0.53 2.62
N GLY A 374 1.20 0.37 2.99
CA GLY A 374 0.13 0.83 2.13
C GLY A 374 0.63 1.92 1.18
N ILE A 375 0.11 1.90 -0.04
CA ILE A 375 0.40 2.88 -1.09
C ILE A 375 -0.93 3.39 -1.66
N ASP A 376 -0.99 4.68 -1.95
CA ASP A 376 -2.06 5.30 -2.72
C ASP A 376 -1.52 6.46 -3.57
N ALA A 377 -2.20 6.79 -4.65
CA ALA A 377 -1.94 7.99 -5.44
C ALA A 377 -3.24 8.50 -6.07
N LEU A 378 -3.26 9.79 -6.38
CA LEU A 378 -4.35 10.42 -7.13
C LEU A 378 -3.85 10.79 -8.51
N ASP A 379 -4.68 10.54 -9.50
CA ASP A 379 -4.44 11.00 -10.86
C ASP A 379 -5.04 12.40 -11.07
N ASN A 380 -4.32 13.25 -11.79
CA ASN A 380 -4.69 14.64 -12.03
C ASN A 380 -5.50 14.81 -13.32
N GLY A 381 -5.22 14.03 -14.37
CA GLY A 381 -5.83 14.19 -15.68
C GLY A 381 -5.53 15.50 -16.41
N LYS A 382 -6.08 15.63 -17.62
CA LYS A 382 -6.00 16.84 -18.46
C LYS A 382 -7.37 17.44 -18.74
N GLU A 383 -7.51 18.76 -18.57
CA GLU A 383 -8.73 19.49 -18.91
C GLU A 383 -8.83 19.68 -20.42
N TYR A 384 -10.02 19.45 -20.95
CA TYR A 384 -10.41 19.75 -22.33
C TYR A 384 -11.71 20.55 -22.33
N GLN A 385 -11.90 21.36 -23.38
CA GLN A 385 -13.15 22.08 -23.61
C GLN A 385 -13.75 21.74 -24.98
N TRP A 386 -15.07 21.75 -25.05
CA TRP A 386 -15.82 21.52 -26.29
C TRP A 386 -16.95 22.51 -26.47
N TYR A 387 -17.23 22.81 -27.74
CA TYR A 387 -18.52 23.33 -28.17
C TYR A 387 -18.91 22.71 -29.50
N VAL A 388 -20.20 22.78 -29.81
CA VAL A 388 -20.77 22.33 -31.08
C VAL A 388 -21.42 23.53 -31.78
N GLU A 389 -21.16 23.68 -33.06
CA GLU A 389 -21.91 24.58 -33.93
C GLU A 389 -22.89 23.78 -34.78
N GLY A 390 -24.09 24.33 -34.99
CA GLY A 390 -25.10 23.78 -35.87
C GLY A 390 -25.71 24.89 -36.73
N ASP A 391 -25.49 24.83 -38.03
CA ASP A 391 -26.06 25.82 -38.95
C ASP A 391 -27.54 25.53 -39.22
N THR A 392 -28.37 26.56 -39.27
CA THR A 392 -29.82 26.43 -39.43
C THR A 392 -30.29 27.11 -40.70
N LYS A 393 -31.32 26.54 -41.33
CA LYS A 393 -31.84 27.02 -42.63
C LYS A 393 -32.32 28.48 -42.62
N SER A 394 -32.69 29.02 -41.46
CA SER A 394 -33.30 30.35 -41.36
C SER A 394 -32.79 31.23 -40.22
N ASN A 395 -32.02 30.71 -39.26
CA ASN A 395 -31.60 31.44 -38.07
C ASN A 395 -30.07 31.52 -37.90
N GLY A 396 -29.33 31.19 -38.97
CA GLY A 396 -27.86 31.15 -38.98
C GLY A 396 -27.27 30.07 -38.09
N THR A 397 -25.97 30.18 -37.80
CA THR A 397 -25.22 29.26 -36.94
C THR A 397 -25.63 29.41 -35.47
N LYS A 398 -26.02 28.29 -34.87
CA LYS A 398 -26.27 28.15 -33.43
C LYS A 398 -25.06 27.52 -32.77
N LYS A 399 -24.74 27.98 -31.55
CA LYS A 399 -23.60 27.46 -30.78
C LYS A 399 -24.09 26.84 -29.48
N SER A 400 -23.56 25.66 -29.13
CA SER A 400 -23.88 25.02 -27.86
C SER A 400 -23.26 25.76 -26.68
N ASP A 401 -23.62 25.34 -25.46
CA ASP A 401 -22.78 25.57 -24.29
C ASP A 401 -21.32 25.20 -24.62
N THR A 402 -20.38 26.00 -24.14
CA THR A 402 -18.99 25.56 -24.03
C THR A 402 -18.83 24.86 -22.70
N VAL A 403 -18.45 23.59 -22.74
CA VAL A 403 -18.28 22.75 -21.55
C VAL A 403 -16.83 22.33 -21.39
N LYS A 404 -16.45 22.04 -20.16
CA LYS A 404 -15.15 21.48 -19.82
C LYS A 404 -15.29 20.21 -19.00
N GLU A 405 -14.38 19.28 -19.25
CA GLU A 405 -14.29 17.99 -18.56
C GLU A 405 -12.81 17.65 -18.35
N ASN A 406 -12.51 17.01 -17.21
CA ASN A 406 -11.17 16.54 -16.91
C ASN A 406 -11.03 15.08 -17.36
N ILE A 407 -10.15 14.83 -18.32
CA ILE A 407 -9.84 13.51 -18.84
C ILE A 407 -8.79 12.87 -17.93
N VAL A 408 -9.27 12.00 -17.04
CA VAL A 408 -8.49 11.29 -16.01
C VAL A 408 -8.50 9.79 -16.35
N SER A 409 -7.34 9.16 -16.41
CA SER A 409 -7.23 7.73 -16.68
C SER A 409 -7.25 6.87 -15.41
N ASN A 410 -6.93 7.49 -14.26
CA ASN A 410 -6.78 6.90 -12.94
C ASN A 410 -5.55 5.96 -12.86
N ILE A 411 -5.17 5.51 -11.66
CA ILE A 411 -3.89 4.82 -11.43
C ILE A 411 -3.88 3.41 -12.06
N ALA A 412 -2.90 3.11 -12.91
CA ALA A 412 -2.65 1.75 -13.40
C ALA A 412 -2.04 0.88 -12.31
N GLY A 413 -1.02 1.41 -11.64
CA GLY A 413 -0.26 0.70 -10.63
C GLY A 413 0.96 1.46 -10.14
N TYR A 414 1.81 0.73 -9.41
CA TYR A 414 2.98 1.27 -8.74
C TYR A 414 4.21 0.42 -9.05
N PHE A 415 5.35 1.11 -9.04
CA PHE A 415 6.67 0.49 -9.01
C PHE A 415 7.36 0.90 -7.71
N TYR A 416 8.09 -0.03 -7.11
CA TYR A 416 8.84 0.27 -5.90
C TYR A 416 10.16 -0.47 -5.80
N GLU A 417 11.10 0.12 -5.07
CA GLU A 417 12.35 -0.54 -4.67
C GLU A 417 12.79 -0.09 -3.28
N VAL A 418 13.59 -0.94 -2.64
CA VAL A 418 14.11 -0.73 -1.29
C VAL A 418 15.63 -0.73 -1.35
N THR A 419 16.25 0.36 -0.93
CA THR A 419 17.71 0.55 -1.04
C THR A 419 18.30 1.20 0.21
N ASP A 420 19.63 1.16 0.35
CA ASP A 420 20.34 1.88 1.42
C ASP A 420 20.51 3.38 1.11
N LEU A 421 20.19 3.84 -0.10
CA LEU A 421 20.42 5.21 -0.57
C LEU A 421 19.15 6.05 -0.50
N ALA A 422 19.30 7.34 -0.20
CA ALA A 422 18.17 8.27 -0.18
C ALA A 422 17.62 8.62 -1.58
N THR A 423 18.33 8.22 -2.64
CA THR A 423 18.02 8.53 -4.05
C THR A 423 17.96 7.26 -4.89
N SER A 424 17.14 7.26 -5.93
CA SER A 424 16.91 6.11 -6.81
C SER A 424 16.84 6.53 -8.29
N ASN A 425 17.15 5.59 -9.20
CA ASN A 425 16.97 5.74 -10.65
C ASN A 425 15.66 5.10 -11.17
N LEU A 426 14.72 4.79 -10.27
CA LEU A 426 13.47 4.10 -10.57
C LEU A 426 12.67 4.75 -11.70
N GLU A 427 12.57 6.08 -11.71
CA GLU A 427 11.88 6.82 -12.79
C GLU A 427 12.45 6.50 -14.17
N LYS A 428 13.78 6.59 -14.34
CA LYS A 428 14.46 6.27 -15.61
C LYS A 428 14.27 4.81 -16.00
N LYS A 429 14.25 3.90 -15.03
CA LYS A 429 14.02 2.47 -15.25
C LYS A 429 12.60 2.22 -15.77
N VAL A 430 11.60 2.85 -15.16
CA VAL A 430 10.19 2.71 -15.54
C VAL A 430 9.90 3.40 -16.88
N GLU A 431 10.50 4.56 -17.16
CA GLU A 431 10.42 5.20 -18.47
C GLU A 431 10.95 4.27 -19.58
N GLY A 432 12.02 3.51 -19.29
CA GLY A 432 12.55 2.50 -20.18
C GLY A 432 11.67 1.27 -20.42
N TYR A 433 10.54 1.12 -19.70
CA TYR A 433 9.55 0.06 -19.95
C TYR A 433 8.50 0.44 -20.98
N LYS A 434 8.41 1.71 -21.35
CA LYS A 434 7.45 2.19 -22.35
C LYS A 434 7.79 1.64 -23.74
N ASP A 435 6.76 1.22 -24.47
CA ASP A 435 6.87 0.89 -25.89
C ASP A 435 6.95 2.17 -26.76
N SER A 436 7.00 2.01 -28.09
CA SER A 436 7.05 3.14 -29.03
C SER A 436 5.82 4.05 -28.99
N TYR A 437 4.75 3.64 -28.32
CA TYR A 437 3.51 4.40 -28.13
C TYR A 437 3.38 4.94 -26.70
N GLY A 438 4.44 4.78 -25.88
CA GLY A 438 4.47 5.27 -24.51
C GLY A 438 3.79 4.35 -23.49
N ARG A 439 3.41 3.12 -23.87
CA ARG A 439 2.62 2.20 -23.02
C ARG A 439 3.50 1.25 -22.23
N ILE A 440 3.12 0.95 -21.00
CA ILE A 440 3.81 -0.02 -20.12
C ILE A 440 2.99 -1.30 -20.04
N ASP A 441 3.62 -2.45 -20.28
CA ASP A 441 2.96 -3.75 -20.13
C ASP A 441 2.56 -3.99 -18.65
N PRO A 442 1.28 -4.32 -18.36
CA PRO A 442 0.81 -4.60 -17.00
C PRO A 442 1.66 -5.60 -16.22
N ILE A 443 2.33 -6.56 -16.89
CA ILE A 443 3.18 -7.56 -16.21
C ILE A 443 4.45 -6.96 -15.59
N LYS A 444 4.83 -5.74 -15.96
CA LYS A 444 6.02 -5.07 -15.44
C LYS A 444 5.80 -4.48 -14.06
N TYR A 445 4.57 -4.14 -13.71
CA TYR A 445 4.22 -3.46 -12.47
C TYR A 445 4.50 -4.35 -11.26
N ASP A 446 5.07 -3.78 -10.21
CA ASP A 446 5.20 -4.48 -8.94
C ASP A 446 3.82 -4.64 -8.27
N LEU A 447 2.97 -3.62 -8.43
CA LEU A 447 1.58 -3.62 -7.97
C LEU A 447 0.66 -3.04 -9.05
N TYR A 448 -0.12 -3.88 -9.73
CA TYR A 448 -1.12 -3.44 -10.70
C TYR A 448 -2.52 -3.39 -10.06
N VAL A 449 -3.20 -2.25 -10.16
CA VAL A 449 -4.51 -2.01 -9.50
C VAL A 449 -5.66 -1.77 -10.48
N ALA A 450 -5.37 -1.42 -11.74
CA ALA A 450 -6.41 -1.08 -12.70
C ALA A 450 -7.32 -2.28 -13.05
N PRO A 451 -8.64 -2.09 -13.11
CA PRO A 451 -9.57 -3.14 -13.49
C PRO A 451 -9.49 -3.45 -14.98
N GLN A 452 -9.90 -4.67 -15.36
CA GLN A 452 -10.03 -5.08 -16.75
C GLN A 452 -11.40 -4.70 -17.34
N ASN A 453 -11.82 -3.45 -17.14
CA ASN A 453 -13.10 -2.91 -17.64
C ASN A 453 -13.02 -1.40 -17.89
N ASP A 454 -14.11 -0.82 -18.39
CA ASP A 454 -14.22 0.58 -18.81
C ASP A 454 -14.41 1.58 -17.65
N SER A 455 -14.26 1.14 -16.39
CA SER A 455 -14.43 2.03 -15.23
C SER A 455 -13.27 3.03 -15.16
N VAL A 456 -13.59 4.32 -15.05
CA VAL A 456 -12.62 5.40 -14.78
C VAL A 456 -12.42 5.66 -13.28
N SER A 457 -13.33 5.17 -12.44
CA SER A 457 -13.29 5.33 -10.98
C SER A 457 -13.25 3.97 -10.31
N TYR A 458 -12.18 3.70 -9.56
CA TYR A 458 -11.96 2.46 -8.82
C TYR A 458 -10.94 2.73 -7.69
N GLU A 459 -10.83 1.78 -6.76
CA GLU A 459 -9.86 1.85 -5.65
C GLU A 459 -8.42 1.73 -6.18
N THR A 460 -7.59 2.69 -5.80
CA THR A 460 -6.19 2.78 -6.21
C THR A 460 -5.22 2.32 -5.11
N ARG A 461 -5.72 2.16 -3.88
CA ARG A 461 -4.91 1.69 -2.75
C ARG A 461 -4.42 0.27 -2.97
N SER A 462 -3.15 0.06 -2.67
CA SER A 462 -2.52 -1.27 -2.66
C SER A 462 -1.58 -1.39 -1.46
N ASP A 463 -1.01 -2.58 -1.28
CA ASP A 463 -0.04 -2.83 -0.23
C ASP A 463 0.94 -3.94 -0.61
N PHE A 464 2.07 -3.95 0.08
CA PHE A 464 3.04 -5.03 -0.03
C PHE A 464 3.71 -5.29 1.32
N LYS A 465 4.22 -6.50 1.49
CA LYS A 465 4.89 -6.93 2.74
C LYS A 465 6.33 -6.42 2.83
N PHE A 466 6.75 -6.11 4.04
CA PHE A 466 8.06 -5.57 4.37
C PHE A 466 8.61 -6.20 5.67
N LEU A 467 9.93 -6.43 5.72
CA LEU A 467 10.62 -6.99 6.87
C LEU A 467 11.30 -5.86 7.67
N GLY A 468 10.65 -5.42 8.75
CA GLY A 468 11.01 -4.22 9.52
C GLY A 468 12.34 -4.29 10.26
N GLY A 469 12.73 -5.46 10.77
CA GLY A 469 13.85 -5.57 11.71
C GLY A 469 15.18 -5.00 11.20
N LYS A 470 15.73 -5.57 10.12
CA LYS A 470 17.02 -5.14 9.55
C LYS A 470 16.92 -3.96 8.58
N ASP A 471 15.74 -3.77 7.97
CA ASP A 471 15.58 -2.86 6.84
C ASP A 471 14.83 -1.56 7.23
N SER A 472 14.49 -1.36 8.50
CA SER A 472 13.87 -0.10 8.99
C SER A 472 14.71 1.15 8.71
N SER A 473 16.04 1.01 8.60
CA SER A 473 16.96 2.09 8.25
C SER A 473 17.03 2.38 6.74
N LYS A 474 16.53 1.49 5.89
CA LYS A 474 16.55 1.64 4.43
C LYS A 474 15.55 2.68 3.94
N TYR A 475 15.71 3.05 2.68
CA TYR A 475 14.78 3.89 1.94
C TYR A 475 13.90 3.04 1.04
N ILE A 476 12.63 3.39 1.03
CA ILE A 476 11.66 2.93 0.04
C ILE A 476 11.49 4.05 -0.99
N HIS A 477 11.57 3.67 -2.26
CA HIS A 477 11.31 4.54 -3.40
C HIS A 477 10.08 4.01 -4.12
N VAL A 478 9.06 4.85 -4.31
CA VAL A 478 7.82 4.48 -4.99
C VAL A 478 7.46 5.55 -6.01
N LEU A 479 6.99 5.13 -7.17
CA LEU A 479 6.30 5.99 -8.12
C LEU A 479 4.97 5.35 -8.53
N ALA A 480 4.02 6.18 -8.91
CA ALA A 480 2.75 5.77 -9.50
C ALA A 480 2.79 5.97 -11.00
N VAL A 481 2.02 5.14 -11.71
CA VAL A 481 1.76 5.32 -13.14
C VAL A 481 0.26 5.25 -13.35
N ASP A 482 -0.30 6.20 -14.09
CA ASP A 482 -1.70 6.15 -14.49
C ASP A 482 -1.94 5.17 -15.66
N ARG A 483 -3.21 4.96 -16.01
CA ARG A 483 -3.60 4.07 -17.12
C ARG A 483 -3.22 4.62 -18.49
N SER A 484 -3.03 5.94 -18.62
CA SER A 484 -2.46 6.58 -19.80
C SER A 484 -0.93 6.54 -19.86
N ASN A 485 -0.29 5.90 -18.87
CA ASN A 485 1.14 5.65 -18.75
C ASN A 485 2.00 6.89 -18.44
N ASN A 486 1.42 7.93 -17.84
CA ASN A 486 2.20 9.03 -17.28
C ASN A 486 2.76 8.60 -15.92
N ILE A 487 4.02 8.95 -15.68
CA ILE A 487 4.79 8.51 -14.52
C ILE A 487 4.90 9.68 -13.53
N SER A 488 4.58 9.43 -12.26
CA SER A 488 4.76 10.42 -11.19
C SER A 488 6.23 10.62 -10.84
N GLN A 489 6.52 11.68 -10.09
CA GLN A 489 7.80 11.78 -9.38
C GLN A 489 7.99 10.61 -8.39
N VAL A 490 9.23 10.29 -8.06
CA VAL A 490 9.59 9.25 -7.08
C VAL A 490 9.45 9.78 -5.65
N ASN A 491 8.57 9.17 -4.85
CA ASN A 491 8.54 9.39 -3.41
C ASN A 491 9.60 8.51 -2.72
N SER A 492 10.61 9.15 -2.14
CA SER A 492 11.67 8.48 -1.39
C SER A 492 11.52 8.77 0.09
N LYS A 493 11.28 7.73 0.90
CA LYS A 493 11.13 7.85 2.35
C LYS A 493 11.96 6.80 3.07
N GLN A 494 12.55 7.17 4.20
CA GLN A 494 13.14 6.16 5.08
C GLN A 494 12.01 5.37 5.72
N VAL A 495 12.14 4.05 5.79
CA VAL A 495 11.05 3.16 6.24
C VAL A 495 10.59 3.53 7.65
N LYS A 496 11.53 3.78 8.58
CA LYS A 496 11.21 4.25 9.95
C LYS A 496 10.49 5.60 10.04
N SER A 497 10.47 6.38 8.95
CA SER A 497 9.80 7.69 8.89
C SER A 497 8.38 7.60 8.32
N LEU A 498 7.97 6.42 7.87
CA LEU A 498 6.63 6.22 7.35
C LEU A 498 5.60 6.44 8.47
N PRO A 499 4.50 7.16 8.19
CA PRO A 499 3.41 7.30 9.14
C PRO A 499 2.87 5.94 9.56
N GLN A 500 2.74 5.73 10.87
CA GLN A 500 2.05 4.60 11.44
C GLN A 500 0.74 5.13 12.05
N TYR A 501 -0.39 4.80 11.43
CA TYR A 501 -1.66 5.41 11.82
C TYR A 501 -2.27 4.81 13.08
N VAL A 502 -1.87 3.61 13.47
CA VAL A 502 -2.31 2.97 14.71
C VAL A 502 -1.11 2.27 15.33
N ASP A 503 -0.90 2.52 16.61
CA ASP A 503 0.08 1.81 17.44
C ASP A 503 -0.49 1.62 18.85
N PHE A 504 -0.11 0.54 19.52
CA PHE A 504 -0.40 0.32 20.94
C PHE A 504 0.62 -0.65 21.53
N LYS A 505 0.63 -0.78 22.85
CA LYS A 505 1.36 -1.83 23.57
C LYS A 505 0.41 -2.58 24.50
N VAL A 506 0.81 -3.78 24.92
CA VAL A 506 0.03 -4.61 25.84
C VAL A 506 0.75 -4.67 27.19
N GLU A 507 0.01 -4.35 28.26
CA GLU A 507 0.45 -4.56 29.64
C GLU A 507 -0.31 -5.76 30.24
N ARG A 508 0.40 -6.70 30.85
CA ARG A 508 -0.18 -7.83 31.58
C ARG A 508 -0.05 -7.65 33.09
N THR A 509 -1.12 -7.91 33.84
CA THR A 509 -1.12 -8.05 35.30
C THR A 509 -1.91 -9.29 35.69
N GLY A 510 -1.27 -10.28 36.33
CA GLY A 510 -1.84 -11.59 36.58
C GLY A 510 -2.28 -12.26 35.29
N ASP A 511 -3.56 -12.62 35.22
CA ASP A 511 -4.21 -13.19 34.04
C ASP A 511 -5.12 -12.20 33.32
N GLU A 512 -4.81 -10.91 33.47
CA GLU A 512 -5.46 -9.83 32.76
C GLU A 512 -4.46 -9.06 31.91
N ALA A 513 -4.88 -8.67 30.71
CA ALA A 513 -4.14 -7.78 29.84
C ALA A 513 -4.97 -6.54 29.51
N LYS A 514 -4.29 -5.42 29.28
CA LYS A 514 -4.90 -4.17 28.82
C LYS A 514 -4.02 -3.54 27.74
N LEU A 515 -4.64 -2.71 26.92
CA LEU A 515 -3.93 -1.89 25.95
C LEU A 515 -3.41 -0.63 26.65
N ILE A 516 -2.19 -0.24 26.32
CA ILE A 516 -1.55 0.98 26.80
C ILE A 516 -0.90 1.69 25.61
N ASN A 517 -0.62 2.99 25.76
CA ASN A 517 0.03 3.81 24.73
C ASN A 517 -0.66 3.73 23.35
N LEU A 518 -2.00 3.65 23.32
CA LEU A 518 -2.76 3.71 22.08
C LEU A 518 -2.51 5.07 21.41
N ASN A 519 -1.89 5.03 20.24
CA ASN A 519 -1.72 6.17 19.36
C ASN A 519 -2.52 5.95 18.09
N MET A 520 -3.31 6.95 17.68
CA MET A 520 -4.04 6.94 16.43
C MET A 520 -3.88 8.26 15.71
N ASP A 521 -3.51 8.21 14.43
CA ASP A 521 -3.24 9.40 13.62
C ASP A 521 -4.53 10.16 13.30
N SER A 522 -4.45 11.49 13.35
CA SER A 522 -5.59 12.40 13.12
C SER A 522 -6.27 12.24 11.76
N SER A 523 -5.56 11.73 10.74
CA SER A 523 -6.08 11.47 9.40
C SER A 523 -7.17 10.40 9.36
N LEU A 524 -7.32 9.60 10.43
CA LEU A 524 -8.36 8.58 10.58
C LEU A 524 -9.70 9.14 11.09
N ASN A 525 -9.74 10.42 11.47
CA ASN A 525 -10.91 11.04 12.09
C ASN A 525 -12.14 10.97 11.20
N ASN A 526 -13.24 10.44 11.73
CA ASN A 526 -14.51 10.26 11.05
C ASN A 526 -14.47 9.36 9.80
N ARG A 527 -13.42 8.56 9.62
CA ARG A 527 -13.30 7.66 8.46
C ARG A 527 -13.71 6.22 8.76
N MET A 528 -13.68 5.78 10.02
CA MET A 528 -13.92 4.37 10.38
C MET A 528 -15.41 4.01 10.37
N GLY A 529 -15.72 2.84 9.81
CA GLY A 529 -17.05 2.23 9.78
C GLY A 529 -17.19 1.02 10.69
N SER A 530 -16.10 0.29 10.92
CA SER A 530 -16.07 -0.78 11.90
C SER A 530 -14.66 -0.99 12.46
N LEU A 531 -14.64 -1.65 13.61
CA LEU A 531 -13.47 -2.06 14.36
C LEU A 531 -13.61 -3.56 14.62
N GLU A 532 -12.57 -4.34 14.36
CA GLU A 532 -12.50 -5.75 14.72
C GLU A 532 -11.29 -6.00 15.62
N ILE A 533 -11.51 -6.73 16.72
CA ILE A 533 -10.45 -7.17 17.62
C ILE A 533 -10.33 -8.68 17.51
N LEU A 534 -9.13 -9.14 17.19
CA LEU A 534 -8.75 -10.53 17.12
C LEU A 534 -7.83 -10.86 18.28
N THR A 535 -8.12 -11.94 19.00
CA THR A 535 -7.30 -12.43 20.11
C THR A 535 -6.98 -13.90 19.95
N SER A 536 -5.90 -14.37 20.58
CA SER A 536 -5.63 -15.81 20.68
C SER A 536 -6.76 -16.55 21.41
N LYS A 537 -6.94 -17.85 21.14
CA LYS A 537 -8.06 -18.65 21.69
C LYS A 537 -8.15 -18.66 23.22
N ASN A 538 -7.02 -18.62 23.91
CA ASN A 538 -6.96 -18.54 25.36
C ASN A 538 -7.24 -17.13 25.90
N THR A 539 -7.50 -16.14 25.06
CA THR A 539 -7.71 -14.74 25.47
C THR A 539 -9.08 -14.25 24.99
N VAL A 540 -9.85 -13.64 25.89
CA VAL A 540 -11.19 -13.10 25.59
C VAL A 540 -11.33 -11.67 26.10
N ILE A 541 -12.20 -10.85 25.48
CA ILE A 541 -12.52 -9.52 26.03
C ILE A 541 -13.31 -9.71 27.33
N LYS A 542 -12.78 -9.18 28.43
CA LYS A 542 -13.37 -9.31 29.76
C LYS A 542 -14.72 -8.62 29.77
N ASN A 543 -15.74 -9.31 30.31
CA ASN A 543 -17.10 -8.79 30.46
C ASN A 543 -17.76 -8.31 29.15
N PHE A 544 -17.44 -8.94 28.01
CA PHE A 544 -17.89 -8.52 26.66
C PHE A 544 -19.39 -8.23 26.58
N ASN A 545 -20.24 -9.13 27.11
CA ASN A 545 -21.71 -9.00 27.08
C ASN A 545 -22.26 -7.81 27.89
N THR A 546 -21.44 -7.18 28.73
CA THR A 546 -21.80 -6.05 29.60
C THR A 546 -20.98 -4.79 29.30
N LEU A 547 -20.25 -4.75 28.18
CA LEU A 547 -19.49 -3.57 27.76
C LEU A 547 -20.41 -2.37 27.55
N ILE A 548 -19.96 -1.20 28.03
CA ILE A 548 -20.62 0.07 27.76
C ILE A 548 -20.13 0.56 26.39
N LEU A 549 -20.99 0.45 25.39
CA LEU A 549 -20.68 0.88 24.03
C LEU A 549 -20.97 2.37 23.82
N PRO A 550 -20.20 3.07 22.95
CA PRO A 550 -20.59 4.39 22.49
C PRO A 550 -21.97 4.39 21.82
N LYS A 551 -22.63 5.55 21.83
CA LYS A 551 -24.01 5.67 21.31
C LYS A 551 -24.07 5.21 19.85
N LYS A 552 -25.04 4.33 19.54
CA LYS A 552 -25.29 3.71 18.21
C LYS A 552 -24.22 2.74 17.73
N TRP A 553 -23.26 2.36 18.57
CA TRP A 553 -22.38 1.24 18.29
C TRP A 553 -23.09 -0.07 18.59
N THR A 554 -22.70 -1.13 17.88
CA THR A 554 -23.14 -2.51 18.17
C THR A 554 -21.93 -3.42 18.19
N ALA A 555 -21.89 -4.37 19.13
CA ALA A 555 -20.81 -5.33 19.27
C ALA A 555 -21.33 -6.75 18.98
N ASN A 556 -20.55 -7.55 18.27
CA ASN A 556 -20.82 -8.95 17.99
C ASN A 556 -19.56 -9.78 18.24
N GLU A 557 -19.71 -10.92 18.89
CA GLU A 557 -18.69 -11.97 18.91
C GLU A 557 -18.94 -12.91 17.73
N ASN A 558 -17.99 -12.99 16.81
CA ASN A 558 -18.11 -13.84 15.63
C ASN A 558 -17.58 -15.24 15.93
N SER A 559 -18.07 -16.24 15.21
CA SER A 559 -17.46 -17.57 15.21
C SER A 559 -16.01 -17.45 14.73
N GLY A 560 -15.06 -17.45 15.67
CA GLY A 560 -13.66 -17.20 15.37
C GLY A 560 -13.10 -18.15 14.30
N THR A 561 -12.13 -17.69 13.52
CA THR A 561 -11.39 -18.52 12.56
C THR A 561 -10.55 -19.57 13.30
N ASN A 562 -10.01 -20.57 12.57
CA ASN A 562 -9.08 -21.55 13.16
C ASN A 562 -7.91 -20.82 13.86
N GLY A 563 -7.94 -20.80 15.20
CA GLY A 563 -6.86 -20.26 16.05
C GLY A 563 -7.08 -18.89 16.71
N SER A 564 -8.18 -18.16 16.44
CA SER A 564 -8.44 -16.85 17.08
C SER A 564 -9.91 -16.62 17.48
N ASN A 565 -10.17 -15.72 18.43
CA ASN A 565 -11.49 -15.17 18.72
C ASN A 565 -11.64 -13.83 17.99
N SER A 566 -12.85 -13.50 17.50
CA SER A 566 -13.13 -12.27 16.73
C SER A 566 -14.30 -11.50 17.36
N TYR A 567 -14.06 -10.22 17.61
CA TYR A 567 -15.04 -9.29 18.18
C TYR A 567 -15.19 -8.09 17.24
N THR A 568 -16.36 -7.89 16.65
CA THR A 568 -16.62 -6.77 15.74
C THR A 568 -17.49 -5.72 16.41
N PHE A 569 -17.09 -4.45 16.26
CA PHE A 569 -17.81 -3.26 16.69
C PHE A 569 -18.18 -2.43 15.45
N MET A 570 -19.47 -2.28 15.19
CA MET A 570 -19.97 -1.45 14.08
C MET A 570 -20.13 0.00 14.53
N ILE A 571 -19.57 0.93 13.77
CA ILE A 571 -19.49 2.36 14.09
C ILE A 571 -20.44 3.13 13.16
N LYS A 572 -21.73 3.20 13.51
CA LYS A 572 -22.75 3.89 12.69
C LYS A 572 -22.74 5.42 12.84
N ASP A 573 -22.28 5.91 13.98
CA ASP A 573 -22.20 7.32 14.37
C ASP A 573 -21.10 7.47 15.43
N LYS A 574 -20.69 8.71 15.75
CA LYS A 574 -19.63 9.00 16.73
C LYS A 574 -18.32 8.28 16.38
N ASN A 575 -17.91 8.46 15.12
CA ASN A 575 -16.69 7.89 14.57
C ASN A 575 -15.49 8.87 14.66
N ASP A 576 -15.58 9.87 15.54
CA ASP A 576 -14.45 10.72 15.86
C ASP A 576 -13.37 9.91 16.61
N LEU A 577 -12.11 10.25 16.37
CA LEU A 577 -10.98 9.50 16.90
C LEU A 577 -10.95 9.44 18.42
N LYS A 578 -11.40 10.51 19.09
CA LYS A 578 -11.43 10.56 20.55
C LYS A 578 -12.39 9.51 21.10
N THR A 579 -13.61 9.41 20.55
CA THR A 579 -14.58 8.39 20.95
C THR A 579 -14.04 6.98 20.75
N ILE A 580 -13.39 6.71 19.61
CA ILE A 580 -12.78 5.40 19.32
C ILE A 580 -11.65 5.09 20.32
N ALA A 581 -10.76 6.05 20.56
CA ALA A 581 -9.64 5.90 21.49
C ALA A 581 -10.12 5.64 22.92
N ASP A 582 -11.08 6.45 23.39
CA ASP A 582 -11.66 6.33 24.73
C ASP A 582 -12.29 4.94 24.90
N PHE A 583 -13.02 4.44 23.91
CA PHE A 583 -13.61 3.10 23.94
C PHE A 583 -12.53 2.00 24.02
N ILE A 584 -11.53 2.02 23.13
CA ILE A 584 -10.47 0.99 23.11
C ILE A 584 -9.71 0.97 24.45
N ASN A 585 -9.46 2.14 25.05
CA ASN A 585 -8.80 2.26 26.34
C ASN A 585 -9.61 1.69 27.52
N THR A 586 -10.93 1.48 27.37
CA THR A 586 -11.75 0.79 28.39
C THR A 586 -11.63 -0.73 28.33
N LEU A 587 -11.08 -1.28 27.25
CA LEU A 587 -11.03 -2.72 27.03
C LEU A 587 -9.97 -3.38 27.93
N SER A 588 -10.36 -4.51 28.51
CA SER A 588 -9.48 -5.42 29.23
C SER A 588 -9.73 -6.84 28.73
N PHE A 589 -8.71 -7.69 28.87
CA PHE A 589 -8.69 -9.02 28.29
C PHE A 589 -8.37 -10.03 29.38
N SER A 590 -9.17 -11.09 29.48
CA SER A 590 -8.92 -12.21 30.38
C SER A 590 -8.13 -13.29 29.65
N ILE A 591 -7.01 -13.71 30.23
CA ILE A 591 -6.16 -14.79 29.75
C ILE A 591 -6.57 -16.07 30.48
N ASN A 592 -7.34 -16.90 29.81
CA ASN A 592 -7.85 -18.16 30.33
C ASN A 592 -6.79 -19.26 30.25
N ASP A 593 -7.02 -20.35 30.99
CA ASP A 593 -6.10 -21.47 30.99
C ASP A 593 -6.01 -22.17 29.62
N PRO A 594 -4.79 -22.55 29.18
CA PRO A 594 -3.51 -22.35 29.86
C PRO A 594 -2.95 -20.92 29.71
N SER A 595 -2.69 -20.26 30.85
CA SER A 595 -2.26 -18.84 30.90
C SER A 595 -0.79 -18.58 30.54
N ASN A 596 -0.01 -19.65 30.33
CA ASN A 596 1.39 -19.62 29.92
C ASN A 596 1.60 -19.78 28.40
N GLN A 597 0.52 -19.99 27.64
CA GLN A 597 0.61 -19.99 26.18
C GLN A 597 0.80 -18.58 25.64
N LYS A 598 1.58 -18.47 24.56
CA LYS A 598 1.75 -17.21 23.84
C LYS A 598 0.40 -16.70 23.36
N GLY A 599 0.20 -15.40 23.45
CA GLY A 599 -0.99 -14.74 22.97
C GLY A 599 -0.65 -13.47 22.21
N GLU A 600 -1.57 -13.03 21.36
CA GLU A 600 -1.51 -11.76 20.65
C GLU A 600 -2.88 -11.09 20.63
N ILE A 601 -2.87 -9.77 20.50
CA ILE A 601 -4.04 -8.94 20.28
C ILE A 601 -3.81 -8.18 18.98
N LYS A 602 -4.74 -8.31 18.05
CA LYS A 602 -4.75 -7.59 16.77
C LYS A 602 -6.00 -6.72 16.70
N ILE A 603 -5.81 -5.46 16.34
CA ILE A 603 -6.92 -4.54 16.08
C ILE A 603 -6.93 -4.21 14.61
N ASN A 604 -8.05 -4.49 13.92
CA ASN A 604 -8.34 -4.08 12.57
C ASN A 604 -9.34 -2.93 12.58
N PHE A 605 -9.06 -1.88 11.82
CA PHE A 605 -9.96 -0.78 11.54
C PHE A 605 -10.33 -0.83 10.07
N TYR A 606 -11.62 -0.64 9.77
CA TYR A 606 -12.14 -0.62 8.41
C TYR A 606 -12.81 0.73 8.15
N GLU A 607 -12.44 1.38 7.05
CA GLU A 607 -13.02 2.65 6.65
C GLU A 607 -14.48 2.49 6.17
N ASN A 608 -15.29 3.53 6.38
CA ASN A 608 -16.59 3.70 5.76
C ASN A 608 -16.38 4.07 4.29
N ASP A 609 -16.20 3.08 3.41
CA ASP A 609 -16.26 3.36 1.98
C ASP A 609 -17.69 3.68 1.57
N LYS A 610 -17.87 4.82 0.91
CA LYS A 610 -19.16 5.25 0.37
C LYS A 610 -19.63 4.41 -0.82
N ASP A 611 -18.81 3.50 -1.36
CA ASP A 611 -19.06 2.90 -2.67
C ASP A 611 -18.71 1.41 -2.89
N VAL A 612 -18.44 0.58 -1.88
CA VAL A 612 -18.30 -0.88 -2.12
C VAL A 612 -18.91 -1.71 -0.98
N SER A 613 -19.82 -2.61 -1.35
CA SER A 613 -20.57 -3.52 -0.47
C SER A 613 -19.76 -4.69 0.11
N ALA A 614 -18.44 -4.52 0.30
CA ALA A 614 -17.56 -5.54 0.86
C ALA A 614 -16.51 -4.89 1.77
N ILE A 615 -16.19 -5.54 2.89
CA ILE A 615 -15.06 -5.19 3.74
C ILE A 615 -13.79 -5.27 2.89
N ASN A 616 -13.31 -4.14 2.36
CA ASN A 616 -12.18 -4.09 1.44
C ASN A 616 -10.87 -4.28 2.23
N GLN A 617 -10.01 -5.21 1.80
CA GLN A 617 -8.69 -5.40 2.43
C GLN A 617 -7.81 -4.16 2.27
N ALA A 618 -7.98 -3.37 1.20
CA ALA A 618 -7.17 -2.19 0.90
C ALA A 618 -7.39 -1.02 1.89
N THR A 619 -8.60 -0.91 2.47
CA THR A 619 -8.94 0.13 3.45
C THR A 619 -8.75 -0.32 4.90
N LYS A 620 -8.28 -1.55 5.11
CA LYS A 620 -7.98 -2.08 6.42
C LYS A 620 -6.67 -1.50 6.96
N ILE A 621 -6.74 -0.89 8.13
CA ILE A 621 -5.57 -0.49 8.93
C ILE A 621 -5.51 -1.41 10.15
N CYS A 622 -4.34 -1.93 10.51
CA CYS A 622 -4.24 -2.79 11.67
C CYS A 622 -2.90 -2.71 12.40
N TRP A 623 -2.92 -3.11 13.66
CA TRP A 623 -1.71 -3.31 14.44
C TRP A 623 -1.85 -4.56 15.32
N VAL A 624 -0.72 -5.24 15.53
CA VAL A 624 -0.66 -6.50 16.29
C VAL A 624 0.41 -6.38 17.35
N GLU A 625 0.04 -6.72 18.58
CA GLU A 625 0.98 -6.79 19.70
C GLU A 625 0.89 -8.13 20.40
N ASN A 626 2.05 -8.63 20.83
CA ASN A 626 2.13 -9.83 21.63
C ASN A 626 1.77 -9.54 23.08
N ILE A 627 1.11 -10.50 23.73
CA ILE A 627 0.82 -10.43 25.17
C ILE A 627 2.10 -10.81 25.95
N PRO A 628 2.60 -9.95 26.86
CA PRO A 628 3.74 -10.28 27.72
C PRO A 628 3.47 -11.52 28.57
N GLN A 629 4.51 -12.30 28.88
CA GLN A 629 4.38 -13.50 29.70
C GLN A 629 4.92 -13.33 31.11
N LYS A 630 4.33 -14.07 32.05
CA LYS A 630 4.79 -14.15 33.45
C LYS A 630 6.17 -14.78 33.51
N ILE A 631 6.94 -14.43 34.54
CA ILE A 631 8.20 -15.10 34.86
C ILE A 631 8.03 -15.88 36.16
N SER A 632 8.30 -17.18 36.11
CA SER A 632 8.27 -18.06 37.28
C SER A 632 9.69 -18.39 37.73
N LEU A 633 10.09 -17.85 38.88
CA LEU A 633 11.37 -18.14 39.51
C LEU A 633 11.17 -19.04 40.72
N LYS A 634 11.80 -20.20 40.70
CA LYS A 634 11.67 -21.23 41.72
C LYS A 634 12.91 -21.27 42.60
N ALA A 635 12.74 -21.40 43.91
CA ALA A 635 13.86 -21.42 44.87
C ALA A 635 14.40 -22.83 45.07
N TYR A 636 15.72 -22.97 45.00
CA TYR A 636 16.43 -24.24 45.18
C TYR A 636 17.65 -24.06 46.09
N ASP A 637 18.05 -25.13 46.77
CA ASP A 637 19.32 -25.19 47.49
C ASP A 637 20.52 -25.43 46.53
N GLU A 638 21.74 -25.38 47.08
CA GLU A 638 23.01 -25.67 46.39
C GLU A 638 23.08 -27.08 45.74
N ASN A 639 22.21 -28.01 46.17
CA ASN A 639 22.11 -29.38 45.64
C ASN A 639 20.91 -29.55 44.69
N ASN A 640 20.27 -28.43 44.29
CA ASN A 640 19.12 -28.38 43.38
C ASN A 640 17.85 -29.06 43.93
N ASN A 641 17.68 -29.11 45.26
CA ASN A 641 16.41 -29.48 45.90
C ASN A 641 15.51 -28.24 46.06
N PRO A 642 14.20 -28.34 45.82
CA PRO A 642 13.29 -27.21 45.96
C PRO A 642 13.16 -26.78 47.42
N LEU A 643 13.15 -25.47 47.65
CA LEU A 643 12.94 -24.89 48.97
C LEU A 643 11.45 -24.65 49.24
N PRO A 644 10.98 -24.74 50.51
CA PRO A 644 9.56 -24.56 50.86
C PRO A 644 9.08 -23.11 50.73
N SER A 645 10.01 -22.15 50.58
CA SER A 645 9.73 -20.74 50.38
C SER A 645 10.81 -20.11 49.51
N GLY A 646 10.58 -18.90 49.02
CA GLY A 646 11.54 -18.17 48.17
C GLY A 646 11.16 -18.06 46.70
N ASP A 647 10.14 -18.80 46.26
CA ASP A 647 9.56 -18.67 44.93
C ASP A 647 9.09 -17.22 44.68
N LEU A 648 9.33 -16.77 43.45
CA LEU A 648 8.98 -15.43 42.99
C LEU A 648 8.26 -15.55 41.64
N LEU A 649 7.07 -14.97 41.57
CA LEU A 649 6.28 -14.86 40.34
C LEU A 649 6.26 -13.39 39.96
N LEU A 650 6.81 -13.06 38.79
CA LEU A 650 6.65 -11.74 38.20
C LEU A 650 5.41 -11.77 37.32
N ASP A 651 4.36 -11.12 37.78
CA ASP A 651 3.07 -11.02 37.10
C ASP A 651 2.43 -9.63 37.20
N GLN A 652 3.18 -8.60 37.57
CA GLN A 652 2.64 -7.25 37.77
C GLN A 652 3.14 -6.27 36.70
N LYS A 653 2.21 -5.61 35.99
CA LYS A 653 2.49 -4.55 35.00
C LYS A 653 3.64 -4.91 34.04
N LEU A 654 3.56 -6.08 33.44
CA LEU A 654 4.54 -6.62 32.52
C LEU A 654 4.31 -6.01 31.15
N THR A 655 5.37 -5.56 30.48
CA THR A 655 5.39 -5.14 29.08
C THR A 655 6.61 -5.76 28.40
N ILE A 656 6.50 -6.17 27.14
CA ILE A 656 7.64 -6.77 26.41
C ILE A 656 8.83 -5.80 26.41
N ASN A 657 10.04 -6.34 26.52
CA ASN A 657 11.31 -5.63 26.61
C ASN A 657 11.51 -4.80 27.90
N LYS A 658 10.55 -4.80 28.83
CA LYS A 658 10.76 -4.26 30.17
C LYS A 658 11.81 -5.11 30.88
N LYS A 659 12.78 -4.45 31.52
CA LYS A 659 13.73 -5.10 32.41
C LYS A 659 13.19 -5.07 33.83
N GLU A 660 13.06 -6.23 34.44
CA GLU A 660 12.72 -6.39 35.85
C GLU A 660 13.98 -6.71 36.65
N ILE A 661 14.17 -5.99 37.75
CA ILE A 661 15.25 -6.27 38.70
C ILE A 661 14.73 -7.30 39.70
N ILE A 662 15.35 -8.47 39.72
CA ILE A 662 14.95 -9.55 40.61
C ILE A 662 15.45 -9.25 42.02
N THR A 663 14.50 -9.05 42.93
CA THR A 663 14.77 -8.95 44.36
C THR A 663 14.46 -10.29 45.02
N GLN A 664 15.51 -11.03 45.36
CA GLN A 664 15.41 -12.31 46.05
C GLN A 664 14.73 -12.15 47.41
N LYS A 665 13.98 -13.18 47.82
CA LYS A 665 13.40 -13.23 49.18
C LYS A 665 14.48 -13.66 50.16
N ASN A 666 14.45 -13.09 51.36
CA ASN A 666 15.23 -13.63 52.47
C ASN A 666 14.60 -14.95 52.92
N ILE A 667 15.41 -16.01 53.02
CA ILE A 667 14.98 -17.34 53.47
C ILE A 667 15.76 -17.66 54.74
N ASP A 668 15.04 -18.08 55.80
CA ASP A 668 15.66 -18.47 57.05
C ASP A 668 16.67 -19.61 56.84
N LEU A 669 17.83 -19.52 57.47
CA LEU A 669 18.98 -20.44 57.33
C LEU A 669 19.68 -20.48 55.95
N TYR A 670 19.31 -19.63 54.99
CA TYR A 670 19.93 -19.62 53.66
C TYR A 670 20.40 -18.22 53.22
N ASP A 671 21.43 -18.19 52.40
CA ASP A 671 21.90 -16.98 51.70
C ASP A 671 21.72 -17.15 50.19
N PHE A 672 21.29 -16.08 49.52
CA PHE A 672 21.19 -16.11 48.07
C PHE A 672 22.58 -16.15 47.42
N ILE A 673 22.77 -17.06 46.47
CA ILE A 673 24.02 -17.22 45.73
C ILE A 673 23.91 -16.60 44.34
N LYS A 674 22.95 -17.10 43.53
CA LYS A 674 22.84 -16.74 42.12
C LYS A 674 21.45 -17.03 41.55
N LEU A 675 21.15 -16.35 40.46
CA LEU A 675 20.01 -16.60 39.60
C LEU A 675 20.48 -17.34 38.34
N VAL A 676 19.73 -18.38 37.95
CA VAL A 676 20.03 -19.21 36.79
C VAL A 676 18.80 -19.31 35.89
N SER A 677 18.96 -19.20 34.56
CA SER A 677 17.86 -19.53 33.63
C SER A 677 17.61 -21.03 33.60
N SER A 678 16.45 -21.45 33.10
CA SER A 678 16.22 -22.85 32.74
C SER A 678 17.24 -23.42 31.73
N LYS A 679 17.98 -22.55 31.03
CA LYS A 679 19.03 -22.91 30.05
C LYS A 679 20.45 -22.94 30.67
N GLY A 680 20.60 -22.64 31.96
CA GLY A 680 21.87 -22.74 32.69
C GLY A 680 22.69 -21.45 32.77
N ASP A 681 22.21 -20.34 32.22
CA ASP A 681 22.94 -19.06 32.21
C ASP A 681 22.98 -18.43 33.61
N HIS A 682 24.11 -17.81 33.96
CA HIS A 682 24.28 -17.07 35.22
C HIS A 682 24.07 -15.57 35.00
N PHE A 683 23.16 -14.95 35.75
CA PHE A 683 22.83 -13.53 35.60
C PHE A 683 23.45 -12.68 36.72
N LEU A 684 24.35 -11.77 36.33
CA LEU A 684 24.82 -10.63 37.12
C LEU A 684 24.94 -9.41 36.18
N PRO A 685 24.18 -8.31 36.38
CA PRO A 685 23.22 -8.05 37.47
C PRO A 685 21.96 -8.94 37.38
N LEU A 686 21.18 -8.99 38.47
CA LEU A 686 19.91 -9.75 38.58
C LEU A 686 18.79 -9.09 37.77
N GLU A 687 18.98 -8.95 36.46
CA GLU A 687 18.00 -8.36 35.54
C GLU A 687 17.38 -9.45 34.66
N TRP A 688 16.07 -9.37 34.44
CA TRP A 688 15.35 -10.22 33.51
C TRP A 688 14.55 -9.38 32.52
N THR A 689 14.64 -9.69 31.22
CA THR A 689 13.85 -8.99 30.20
C THR A 689 12.57 -9.76 29.91
N ILE A 690 11.42 -9.10 30.07
CA ILE A 690 10.11 -9.66 29.76
C ILE A 690 10.00 -9.94 28.27
N THR A 691 9.56 -11.14 27.91
CA THR A 691 9.26 -11.52 26.52
C THR A 691 7.80 -11.94 26.37
N ASN A 692 7.41 -12.33 25.15
CA ASN A 692 6.14 -13.00 24.87
C ASN A 692 6.18 -14.51 25.09
N GLU A 693 7.29 -15.06 25.60
CA GLU A 693 7.44 -16.47 25.93
C GLU A 693 7.38 -16.66 27.45
N PHE A 694 6.79 -17.75 27.91
CA PHE A 694 6.84 -18.08 29.33
C PHE A 694 8.28 -18.37 29.73
N GLN A 695 8.78 -17.64 30.73
CA GLN A 695 10.16 -17.71 31.19
C GLN A 695 10.21 -18.34 32.58
N GLU A 696 11.12 -19.30 32.74
CA GLU A 696 11.37 -19.96 34.01
C GLU A 696 12.84 -19.86 34.42
N GLY A 697 13.07 -19.74 35.72
CA GLY A 697 14.40 -19.63 36.31
C GLY A 697 14.49 -20.24 37.70
N ARG A 698 15.72 -20.35 38.18
CA ARG A 698 16.05 -20.89 39.50
C ARG A 698 16.83 -19.86 40.33
N LEU A 699 16.32 -19.56 41.51
CA LEU A 699 17.04 -18.81 42.55
C LEU A 699 17.78 -19.83 43.41
N ILE A 700 19.11 -19.82 43.36
CA ILE A 700 19.97 -20.77 44.09
C ILE A 700 20.40 -20.14 45.41
N TYR A 701 20.14 -20.85 46.49
CA TYR A 701 20.47 -20.45 47.85
C TYR A 701 21.44 -21.44 48.49
N GLY A 702 22.40 -20.91 49.25
CA GLY A 702 23.36 -21.67 50.04
C GLY A 702 22.93 -21.80 51.49
N SER A 703 23.07 -22.97 52.10
CA SER A 703 22.74 -23.16 53.51
C SER A 703 23.77 -22.44 54.40
N ARG A 704 23.31 -21.56 55.28
CA ARG A 704 24.10 -20.97 56.36
C ARG A 704 24.43 -22.04 57.40
N LYS A 705 25.71 -22.37 57.51
CA LYS A 705 26.22 -23.43 58.37
C LYS A 705 27.48 -22.98 59.10
N LEU A 706 27.52 -23.28 60.39
CA LEU A 706 28.71 -23.26 61.23
C LEU A 706 29.21 -24.70 61.36
N THR A 707 30.41 -24.98 60.85
CA THR A 707 31.09 -26.25 61.05
C THR A 707 32.01 -26.13 62.26
N VAL A 708 31.74 -26.88 63.32
CA VAL A 708 32.52 -26.90 64.55
C VAL A 708 33.30 -28.21 64.63
N HIS A 709 34.61 -28.11 64.60
CA HIS A 709 35.51 -29.22 64.90
C HIS A 709 35.92 -29.12 66.37
N SER A 710 35.46 -30.04 67.22
CA SER A 710 35.64 -29.92 68.67
C SER A 710 36.22 -31.16 69.33
N ARG A 711 37.00 -30.95 70.40
CA ARG A 711 37.51 -32.01 71.28
C ARG A 711 37.70 -31.50 72.70
N GLN A 712 37.71 -32.41 73.66
CA GLN A 712 38.07 -32.14 75.04
C GLN A 712 39.38 -32.85 75.38
N VAL A 713 40.35 -32.11 75.90
CA VAL A 713 41.66 -32.65 76.28
C VAL A 713 41.84 -32.58 77.78
N ILE A 714 42.18 -33.71 78.38
CA ILE A 714 42.40 -33.83 79.82
C ILE A 714 43.88 -33.63 80.09
N HIS A 715 44.21 -32.53 80.75
CA HIS A 715 45.56 -32.24 81.20
C HIS A 715 45.82 -32.81 82.60
N ASN A 716 47.04 -33.26 82.86
CA ASN A 716 47.46 -33.90 84.12
C ASN A 716 46.49 -35.02 84.54
N GLN A 717 46.36 -36.03 83.69
CA GLN A 717 45.54 -37.20 83.97
C GLN A 717 45.91 -37.82 85.32
N ASN A 718 44.89 -38.29 86.04
CA ASN A 718 45.05 -39.01 87.29
C ASN A 718 44.30 -40.35 87.15
N ASP A 719 45.02 -41.46 87.27
CA ASP A 719 44.48 -42.81 87.14
C ASP A 719 43.43 -43.16 88.22
N GLN A 720 43.35 -42.36 89.29
CA GLN A 720 42.36 -42.49 90.37
C GLN A 720 41.03 -41.76 90.08
N VAL A 721 40.93 -41.02 88.97
CA VAL A 721 39.71 -40.29 88.58
C VAL A 721 39.20 -40.84 87.24
N VAL A 722 37.89 -41.14 87.16
CA VAL A 722 37.28 -41.72 85.96
C VAL A 722 37.47 -40.78 84.77
N LEU A 723 38.16 -41.27 83.73
CA LEU A 723 38.36 -40.55 82.48
C LEU A 723 37.03 -40.39 81.73
N PRO A 724 36.51 -39.16 81.52
CA PRO A 724 35.35 -38.96 80.69
C PRO A 724 35.72 -39.29 79.24
N LYS A 725 34.98 -40.22 78.64
CA LYS A 725 35.13 -40.60 77.21
C LYS A 725 34.56 -39.55 76.26
N ASN A 726 33.58 -38.77 76.73
CA ASN A 726 32.94 -37.70 75.98
C ASN A 726 32.98 -36.40 76.80
N GLY A 727 33.22 -35.28 76.12
CA GLY A 727 32.97 -33.93 76.59
C GLY A 727 31.64 -33.43 76.04
N PHE A 728 31.04 -32.48 76.77
CA PHE A 728 29.77 -31.89 76.39
C PHE A 728 29.86 -30.36 76.52
N GLY A 729 29.16 -29.65 75.66
CA GLY A 729 29.01 -28.21 75.73
C GLY A 729 27.74 -27.76 75.03
N VAL A 730 27.45 -26.48 75.14
CA VAL A 730 26.31 -25.85 74.48
C VAL A 730 26.80 -24.59 73.78
N PHE A 731 26.40 -24.43 72.52
CA PHE A 731 26.50 -23.17 71.82
C PHE A 731 25.18 -22.41 71.97
N GLU A 732 25.23 -21.24 72.59
CA GLU A 732 24.07 -20.36 72.75
C GLU A 732 24.12 -19.27 71.67
N SER A 733 23.05 -19.13 70.88
CA SER A 733 22.93 -18.08 69.88
C SER A 733 22.44 -16.78 70.50
N GLU A 734 23.01 -15.67 70.04
CA GLU A 734 22.68 -14.31 70.44
C GLU A 734 22.39 -13.46 69.21
N THR A 735 21.32 -12.67 69.30
CA THR A 735 21.07 -11.60 68.34
C THR A 735 22.14 -10.52 68.44
N ARG A 736 22.32 -9.70 67.40
CA ARG A 736 23.21 -8.51 67.45
C ARG A 736 22.89 -7.53 68.58
N GLN A 737 21.71 -7.63 69.18
CA GLN A 737 21.26 -6.81 70.32
C GLN A 737 21.51 -7.51 71.68
N GLY A 738 22.21 -8.64 71.71
CA GLY A 738 22.57 -9.39 72.93
C GLY A 738 21.46 -10.25 73.52
N ARG A 739 20.33 -10.45 72.82
CA ARG A 739 19.27 -11.37 73.28
C ARG A 739 19.59 -12.81 72.90
N LYS A 740 19.66 -13.69 73.89
CA LYS A 740 19.80 -15.15 73.73
C LYS A 740 18.55 -15.78 73.13
N LYS A 741 18.70 -16.75 72.24
CA LYS A 741 17.59 -17.30 71.43
C LYS A 741 17.54 -18.82 71.41
N LYS A 742 18.62 -19.50 71.03
CA LYS A 742 18.65 -20.96 70.82
C LYS A 742 19.90 -21.58 71.42
N GLU A 743 19.77 -22.81 71.90
CA GLU A 743 20.85 -23.62 72.43
C GLU A 743 21.11 -24.81 71.52
N PHE A 744 22.37 -25.04 71.17
CA PHE A 744 22.82 -26.16 70.35
C PHE A 744 23.79 -27.01 71.15
N SER A 745 23.37 -28.22 71.50
CA SER A 745 24.22 -29.17 72.23
C SER A 745 25.37 -29.67 71.35
N LEU A 746 26.57 -29.66 71.91
CA LEU A 746 27.80 -30.15 71.29
C LEU A 746 28.32 -31.33 72.10
N THR A 747 28.58 -32.45 71.42
CA THR A 747 29.28 -33.61 71.99
C THR A 747 30.62 -33.71 71.32
N MET A 748 31.66 -33.97 72.10
CA MET A 748 33.03 -34.05 71.60
C MET A 748 33.78 -35.21 72.26
N ASN A 749 34.73 -35.80 71.55
CA ASN A 749 35.62 -36.81 72.10
C ASN A 749 36.45 -36.21 73.23
N SER A 750 36.60 -36.96 74.33
CA SER A 750 37.39 -36.56 75.50
C SER A 750 38.52 -37.53 75.76
N THR A 751 39.75 -37.02 75.80
CA THR A 751 40.96 -37.84 75.83
C THR A 751 42.14 -37.11 76.50
N GLY A 752 43.13 -37.86 76.99
CA GLY A 752 44.40 -37.27 77.44
C GLY A 752 45.37 -36.96 76.31
N ASN A 753 45.13 -37.48 75.11
CA ASN A 753 46.01 -37.26 73.98
C ASN A 753 45.67 -35.94 73.29
N ASN A 754 46.57 -34.95 73.43
CA ASN A 754 46.44 -33.64 72.78
C ASN A 754 46.62 -33.70 71.25
N GLU A 755 46.98 -34.85 70.65
CA GLU A 755 47.06 -35.06 69.20
C GLU A 755 45.83 -35.76 68.62
N SER A 756 44.79 -35.99 69.43
CA SER A 756 43.55 -36.62 68.98
C SER A 756 42.78 -35.81 67.92
N ASN A 757 42.09 -36.52 67.03
CA ASN A 757 41.22 -35.88 66.03
C ASN A 757 40.07 -35.12 66.69
N PHE A 758 39.60 -34.08 66.01
CA PHE A 758 38.40 -33.35 66.37
C PHE A 758 37.16 -34.08 65.86
N ASP A 759 36.06 -33.98 66.61
CA ASP A 759 34.73 -34.39 66.14
C ASP A 759 34.04 -33.20 65.45
N THR A 760 33.47 -33.44 64.26
CA THR A 760 32.79 -32.41 63.48
C THR A 760 31.29 -32.38 63.76
N THR A 761 30.76 -31.22 64.10
CA THR A 761 29.33 -30.94 64.23
C THR A 761 28.94 -29.76 63.34
N ILE A 762 27.80 -29.85 62.67
CA ILE A 762 27.27 -28.78 61.81
C ILE A 762 26.05 -28.15 62.48
N ILE A 763 26.10 -26.84 62.69
CA ILE A 763 25.01 -26.03 63.25
C ILE A 763 24.48 -25.13 62.13
N ARG A 764 23.17 -25.13 61.90
CA ARG A 764 22.52 -24.15 60.99
C ARG A 764 22.11 -22.92 61.77
N PHE A 765 22.36 -21.74 61.22
CA PHE A 765 22.17 -20.47 61.94
C PHE A 765 21.28 -19.46 61.21
N GLU A 766 20.59 -18.63 61.99
CA GLU A 766 19.79 -17.52 61.49
C GLU A 766 20.65 -16.25 61.30
N SER A 767 20.32 -15.41 60.31
CA SER A 767 21.16 -14.27 59.93
C SER A 767 21.09 -13.13 60.95
N ASN A 768 20.02 -13.08 61.74
CA ASN A 768 19.83 -12.15 62.85
C ASN A 768 20.51 -12.61 64.17
N GLU A 769 21.04 -13.84 64.21
CA GLU A 769 21.73 -14.46 65.35
C GLU A 769 23.18 -14.82 64.99
N PRO A 770 24.04 -13.84 64.61
CA PRO A 770 25.38 -14.17 64.13
C PRO A 770 26.36 -14.52 65.25
N LEU A 771 26.02 -14.28 66.53
CA LEU A 771 26.94 -14.48 67.64
C LEU A 771 26.61 -15.76 68.38
N TYR A 772 27.61 -16.63 68.53
CA TYR A 772 27.47 -17.92 69.20
C TYR A 772 28.48 -18.04 70.34
N THR A 773 27.97 -18.19 71.56
CA THR A 773 28.80 -18.32 72.76
C THR A 773 28.89 -19.80 73.18
N PHE A 774 30.09 -20.36 73.24
CA PHE A 774 30.33 -21.71 73.71
C PHE A 774 30.43 -21.78 75.23
N ILE A 775 29.71 -22.73 75.82
CA ILE A 775 29.71 -23.02 77.25
C ILE A 775 29.98 -24.50 77.45
N SER A 776 31.14 -24.84 78.02
CA SER A 776 31.45 -26.23 78.37
C SER A 776 30.63 -26.72 79.57
N LYS A 777 30.24 -28.00 79.52
CA LYS A 777 29.65 -28.73 80.64
C LYS A 777 30.72 -29.65 81.22
N VAL A 778 31.46 -29.13 82.19
CA VAL A 778 32.58 -29.85 82.83
C VAL A 778 32.06 -30.88 83.83
N PRO A 779 32.54 -32.14 83.80
CA PRO A 779 32.14 -33.15 84.77
C PRO A 779 32.53 -32.77 86.21
N MET A 780 31.75 -33.21 87.20
CA MET A 780 31.88 -32.81 88.62
C MET A 780 33.30 -33.01 89.23
N ASN A 781 34.07 -33.99 88.77
CA ASN A 781 35.42 -34.28 89.27
C ASN A 781 36.54 -33.56 88.51
N TYR A 782 36.19 -32.64 87.61
CA TYR A 782 37.11 -31.88 86.78
C TYR A 782 36.82 -30.39 86.90
N GLU A 783 37.83 -29.57 86.64
CA GLU A 783 37.68 -28.13 86.44
C GLU A 783 38.15 -27.72 85.06
N LEU A 784 37.56 -26.64 84.55
CA LEU A 784 37.96 -26.02 83.30
C LEU A 784 39.34 -25.39 83.46
N VAL A 785 40.27 -25.75 82.58
CA VAL A 785 41.57 -25.08 82.47
C VAL A 785 41.45 -23.87 81.55
N GLY A 786 40.82 -24.07 80.38
CA GLY A 786 40.58 -23.01 79.40
C GLY A 786 40.20 -23.57 78.03
N TYR A 787 39.96 -22.67 77.09
CA TYR A 787 39.59 -22.97 75.71
C TYR A 787 40.67 -22.49 74.74
N VAL A 788 40.83 -23.19 73.62
CA VAL A 788 41.55 -22.70 72.45
C VAL A 788 40.61 -22.77 71.25
N LEU A 789 40.42 -21.64 70.58
CA LEU A 789 39.64 -21.51 69.34
C LEU A 789 40.56 -21.04 68.20
N THR A 790 40.50 -21.72 67.06
CA THR A 790 41.14 -21.27 65.82
C THR A 790 40.19 -21.41 64.64
N THR A 791 40.48 -20.72 63.54
CA THR A 791 39.70 -20.77 62.29
C THR A 791 40.36 -21.64 61.21
N SER A 792 41.39 -22.39 61.58
CA SER A 792 42.12 -23.30 60.70
C SER A 792 42.58 -24.52 61.48
N ASN A 793 42.56 -25.70 60.86
CA ASN A 793 43.03 -26.92 61.49
C ASN A 793 44.51 -26.81 61.90
N GLY A 794 44.79 -26.91 63.19
CA GLY A 794 46.12 -26.83 63.74
C GLY A 794 46.20 -27.44 65.13
N GLN A 795 47.41 -27.78 65.55
CA GLN A 795 47.62 -28.38 66.86
C GLN A 795 47.42 -27.35 67.96
N HIS A 796 46.37 -27.50 68.77
CA HIS A 796 46.11 -26.62 69.90
C HIS A 796 47.10 -26.93 71.04
N GLN A 797 47.68 -25.88 71.61
CA GLN A 797 48.59 -25.96 72.75
C GLN A 797 47.91 -25.35 73.98
N MET A 798 48.01 -26.03 75.12
CA MET A 798 47.33 -25.58 76.35
C MET A 798 47.84 -24.22 76.85
N SER A 799 49.10 -23.87 76.58
CA SER A 799 49.65 -22.54 76.93
C SER A 799 48.96 -21.37 76.23
N ALA A 800 48.24 -21.64 75.12
CA ALA A 800 47.46 -20.65 74.39
C ALA A 800 45.99 -20.60 74.85
N SER A 801 45.62 -21.33 75.90
CA SER A 801 44.23 -21.40 76.38
C SER A 801 43.82 -20.17 77.20
N THR A 802 42.53 -19.83 77.12
CA THR A 802 41.91 -18.73 77.88
C THR A 802 40.67 -19.21 78.63
N GLN A 803 40.41 -18.69 79.82
CA GLN A 803 39.16 -18.94 80.56
C GLN A 803 38.00 -18.02 80.13
N THR A 804 38.26 -17.10 79.20
CA THR A 804 37.21 -16.21 78.66
C THR A 804 36.20 -17.04 77.86
N PRO A 805 34.89 -16.82 78.01
CA PRO A 805 33.88 -17.47 77.18
C PRO A 805 34.18 -17.27 75.70
N ILE A 806 34.13 -18.35 74.93
CA ILE A 806 34.39 -18.31 73.50
C ILE A 806 33.14 -17.80 72.80
N GLN A 807 33.25 -16.66 72.13
CA GLN A 807 32.20 -16.11 71.27
C GLN A 807 32.68 -16.13 69.82
N VAL A 808 31.83 -16.63 68.92
CA VAL A 808 32.11 -16.76 67.50
C VAL A 808 31.08 -15.97 66.72
N ASP A 809 31.54 -15.04 65.87
CA ASP A 809 30.70 -14.46 64.84
C ASP A 809 30.68 -15.38 63.62
N VAL A 810 29.59 -16.12 63.46
CA VAL A 810 29.41 -17.12 62.40
C VAL A 810 29.21 -16.50 61.02
N SER A 811 28.93 -15.18 60.95
CA SER A 811 28.89 -14.45 59.69
C SER A 811 30.29 -14.16 59.13
N VAL A 812 31.32 -14.24 59.98
CA VAL A 812 32.73 -14.02 59.61
C VAL A 812 33.49 -15.33 59.53
N ASN A 813 33.27 -16.24 60.50
CA ASN A 813 34.00 -17.49 60.62
C ASN A 813 33.03 -18.70 60.64
N PRO A 814 32.62 -19.21 59.45
CA PRO A 814 31.65 -20.29 59.34
C PRO A 814 32.25 -21.69 59.62
N GLU A 815 33.54 -21.77 59.93
CA GLU A 815 34.22 -23.01 60.30
C GLU A 815 35.28 -22.73 61.37
N ILE A 816 35.26 -23.52 62.45
CA ILE A 816 36.09 -23.31 63.63
C ILE A 816 36.61 -24.63 64.21
N TRP A 817 37.77 -24.56 64.87
CA TRP A 817 38.36 -25.63 65.66
C TRP A 817 38.40 -25.21 67.13
N LEU A 818 37.87 -26.03 68.02
CA LEU A 818 37.69 -25.75 69.44
C LEU A 818 38.27 -26.89 70.29
N THR A 819 39.24 -26.58 71.15
CA THR A 819 39.68 -27.51 72.20
C THR A 819 39.28 -26.99 73.56
N THR A 820 38.60 -27.82 74.34
CA THR A 820 38.33 -27.57 75.76
C THR A 820 39.34 -28.32 76.61
N TYR A 821 40.17 -27.61 77.38
CA TYR A 821 41.10 -28.23 78.32
C TYR A 821 40.47 -28.34 79.71
N ILE A 822 40.50 -29.52 80.29
CA ILE A 822 40.05 -29.79 81.67
C ILE A 822 41.14 -30.50 82.45
N LYS A 823 41.12 -30.41 83.77
CA LYS A 823 42.01 -31.20 84.65
C LYS A 823 41.26 -31.70 85.88
N PRO A 824 41.69 -32.81 86.52
CA PRO A 824 41.04 -33.30 87.72
C PRO A 824 41.15 -32.31 88.89
N VAL A 825 40.09 -32.20 89.72
CA VAL A 825 40.11 -31.37 90.95
C VAL A 825 40.43 -32.16 92.23
N THR A 826 40.50 -33.49 92.13
CA THR A 826 40.76 -34.38 93.28
C THR A 826 41.88 -35.36 92.97
N GLN A 827 42.67 -35.68 94.00
CA GLN A 827 43.68 -36.73 93.97
C GLN A 827 43.19 -38.06 94.57
N ASN A 828 42.04 -38.05 95.24
CA ASN A 828 41.45 -39.22 95.90
C ASN A 828 40.50 -39.98 94.95
N PRO A 829 40.32 -41.31 95.14
CA PRO A 829 39.42 -42.12 94.33
C PRO A 829 38.02 -41.52 94.32
N SER A 830 37.52 -41.15 93.15
CA SER A 830 36.15 -40.65 93.04
C SER A 830 35.19 -41.83 93.19
N VAL A 831 34.19 -41.72 94.06
CA VAL A 831 33.09 -42.70 94.10
C VAL A 831 32.43 -42.70 92.72
N TYR A 832 32.42 -43.86 92.06
CA TYR A 832 31.72 -44.04 90.79
C TYR A 832 30.21 -43.84 91.04
N HIS A 833 29.68 -42.63 90.83
CA HIS A 833 28.23 -42.42 90.83
C HIS A 833 27.67 -43.04 89.55
N TRP A 834 27.11 -44.24 89.70
CA TRP A 834 26.51 -45.06 88.64
C TRP A 834 25.38 -44.35 87.86
N GLU A 835 24.85 -43.24 88.38
CA GLU A 835 23.73 -42.50 87.80
C GLU A 835 24.03 -41.80 86.46
N TYR A 836 25.30 -41.71 86.02
CA TYR A 836 25.60 -41.22 84.67
C TYR A 836 25.24 -42.21 83.55
N LYS A 837 24.86 -43.46 83.85
CA LYS A 837 24.29 -44.38 82.86
C LYS A 837 22.78 -44.22 82.68
N GLU A 838 22.06 -43.55 83.58
CA GLU A 838 20.60 -43.47 83.52
C GLU A 838 20.01 -42.06 83.50
N ASN A 839 20.82 -41.00 83.60
CA ASN A 839 20.34 -39.69 83.19
C ASN A 839 20.33 -39.60 81.66
N LYS A 840 19.15 -39.82 81.08
CA LYS A 840 18.81 -39.48 79.69
C LYS A 840 18.86 -37.94 79.49
N LEU A 841 20.03 -37.32 79.66
CA LEU A 841 20.32 -36.03 79.05
C LEU A 841 20.51 -36.28 77.55
N GLY A 842 19.39 -36.43 76.84
CA GLY A 842 19.39 -36.72 75.40
C GLY A 842 18.09 -37.26 74.80
N THR A 843 17.06 -37.64 75.58
CA THR A 843 15.73 -37.91 74.99
C THR A 843 14.79 -36.75 75.24
N ILE A 844 14.61 -35.91 74.22
CA ILE A 844 13.40 -35.09 74.10
C ILE A 844 12.24 -36.04 73.79
N ASN A 845 11.21 -36.04 74.63
CA ASN A 845 9.93 -36.65 74.32
C ASN A 845 9.31 -35.86 73.16
N VAL A 846 9.16 -36.49 71.99
CA VAL A 846 8.40 -35.92 70.88
C VAL A 846 6.92 -36.21 71.14
N LYS A 847 6.15 -35.15 71.36
CA LYS A 847 4.75 -35.09 70.93
C LYS A 847 4.64 -34.01 69.87
#